data_AF-A0A640KH33-F1
#
_entry.id   AF-A0A640KH33-F1
#
_cell.length_a   1.000
_cell.length_b   1.000
_cell.length_c   1.000
_cell.angle_alpha   90.00
_cell.angle_beta   90.00
_cell.angle_gamma   90.00
#
_symmetry.space_group_name_H-M   'P 1'
#
loop_
_entity.id
_entity.type
_entity.pdbx_description
1 polymer ?
#
loop_
_entity_poly.entity_id
_entity_poly.type
_entity_poly.pdbx_seq_one_letter_code
_entity_poly.pdbx_strand_id
1 'polypeptide(L)'
;MLPLVITGRASKELKAQVRALLVDEEQLFSAAVDAEVESGSAFVLCIDAEDSETMEPLFREYHGRFVWSAQSSMAELVAAVRQHLDSMASAQAHKDKRIGGAFISTRGACEASNFLDVVREGLASDGGLYILKKIPTMPKSQVHYFCKQRHFPYAEAASMILEQLVDASLTPSTLYALILQAYDRSRWSGEDNICPLTPLLMGRESGADTVNGLLSSAACNAPERWAANTSVMELFHGPTAAFKDFALQLFPRYFGTATATQTSKKYVILAATSGDTGVAAISGFVNAGGHSQVMVLYPMHGVSPVQQTQMLSFDDGTQVRAYAVDSNFDFCQRTVKELFSNTGLRDELAVAEPTGVRLSSANSINWGRLIPQVVYYFWAYRHHVQHPPAGWVFGDPIDVVVPCGNFGNILSGYIAKIMGLPIRKFVVASNQNDVLYSFVKTGTYDMRNRTLAVTSSPSIDILKASNVERFIYLLSDGDTGLVKRLMHELDTNGVFTLPDDVRAAMQSVFTAGRCSEEDCAATIKSVFELSGGSRLLDPHTAVAVFVARQFREEELLSRDLSNPTSLNTGIEVPPLVIASTAHWAKFPAPVLHSLRGEGAQLGDPAPSVAAAIQNVRAVYEEIQKAAPKQQVHPALLHALGMAEKRAKEVRAVATDVTAIEKELREFARC
;
A
#
# COMPACT_ATOMS: atom_id res chain seq x y z
N MET A 1 36.44 10.52 7.76
CA MET A 1 35.29 10.16 8.61
C MET A 1 34.52 11.42 8.93
N LEU A 2 33.19 11.36 9.00
CA LEU A 2 32.37 12.50 9.39
C LEU A 2 32.48 12.70 10.92
N PRO A 3 32.43 13.95 11.43
CA PRO A 3 32.23 14.19 12.85
C PRO A 3 30.87 13.67 13.32
N LEU A 4 30.79 13.14 14.55
CA LEU A 4 29.54 12.67 15.16
C LEU A 4 28.97 13.66 16.16
N VAL A 5 27.71 14.05 15.96
CA VAL A 5 26.90 14.79 16.92
C VAL A 5 25.78 13.88 17.43
N ILE A 6 25.67 13.74 18.75
CA ILE A 6 24.59 12.96 19.38
C ILE A 6 23.60 13.92 20.04
N THR A 7 22.32 13.77 19.70
CA THR A 7 21.20 14.54 20.24
C THR A 7 20.11 13.62 20.80
N GLY A 8 18.90 14.15 21.05
CA GLY A 8 17.75 13.42 21.59
C GLY A 8 17.60 13.56 23.10
N ARG A 9 16.67 12.81 23.68
CA ARG A 9 16.22 12.91 25.08
C ARG A 9 16.85 11.88 26.02
N ALA A 10 17.66 10.95 25.52
CA ALA A 10 18.37 9.98 26.38
C ALA A 10 19.35 10.63 27.38
N SER A 11 19.72 9.88 28.42
CA SER A 11 20.65 10.32 29.47
C SER A 11 22.02 10.72 28.91
N LYS A 12 22.74 11.59 29.63
CA LYS A 12 24.08 12.04 29.23
C LYS A 12 25.06 10.88 29.21
N GLU A 13 24.91 9.96 30.16
CA GLU A 13 25.73 8.77 30.34
C GLU A 13 25.58 7.83 29.14
N LEU A 14 24.35 7.55 28.70
CA LEU A 14 24.11 6.70 27.54
C LEU A 14 24.68 7.33 26.27
N LYS A 15 24.47 8.64 26.07
CA LYS A 15 25.04 9.35 24.91
C LYS A 15 26.57 9.32 24.90
N ALA A 16 27.21 9.42 26.07
CA ALA A 16 28.66 9.30 26.20
C ALA A 16 29.14 7.88 25.86
N GLN A 17 28.44 6.84 26.32
CA GLN A 17 28.74 5.45 25.98
C GLN A 17 28.62 5.19 24.48
N VAL A 18 27.53 5.64 23.86
CA VAL A 18 27.32 5.49 22.41
C VAL A 18 28.38 6.27 21.62
N ARG A 19 28.79 7.44 22.08
CA ARG A 19 29.90 8.19 21.47
C ARG A 19 31.20 7.42 21.51
N ALA A 20 31.59 6.91 22.69
CA ALA A 20 32.82 6.12 22.85
C ALA A 20 32.80 4.89 21.93
N LEU A 21 31.67 4.17 21.89
CA LEU A 21 31.50 3.03 21.01
C LEU A 21 31.68 3.39 19.52
N LEU A 22 30.98 4.43 19.04
CA LEU A 22 30.96 4.76 17.61
C LEU A 22 32.24 5.47 17.12
N VAL A 23 32.96 6.19 17.99
CA VAL A 23 34.17 6.95 17.65
C VAL A 23 35.44 6.18 17.98
N ASP A 24 35.52 5.60 19.18
CA ASP A 24 36.78 5.03 19.69
C ASP A 24 36.89 3.53 19.37
N GLU A 25 35.82 2.77 19.57
CA GLU A 25 35.81 1.31 19.37
C GLU A 25 35.55 0.92 17.91
N GLU A 26 34.41 1.33 17.35
CA GLU A 26 33.98 0.97 15.99
C GLU A 26 34.61 1.86 14.90
N GLN A 27 35.18 3.01 15.29
CA GLN A 27 35.85 3.97 14.40
C GLN A 27 35.02 4.34 13.17
N LEU A 28 33.71 4.54 13.35
CA LEU A 28 32.80 4.93 12.27
C LEU A 28 32.82 6.45 12.02
N PHE A 29 33.17 7.23 13.05
CA PHE A 29 33.17 8.69 13.03
C PHE A 29 34.42 9.26 13.67
N SER A 30 34.71 10.53 13.37
CA SER A 30 35.72 11.29 14.11
C SER A 30 35.10 12.00 15.32
N ALA A 31 35.91 12.26 16.34
CA ALA A 31 35.50 13.13 17.46
C ALA A 31 35.14 14.53 16.94
N ALA A 32 33.97 15.06 17.35
CA ALA A 32 33.59 16.43 17.03
C ALA A 32 34.40 17.41 17.88
N VAL A 33 34.94 18.48 17.27
CA VAL A 33 35.57 19.59 18.01
C VAL A 33 34.45 20.57 18.35
N ASP A 34 34.13 20.70 19.63
CA ASP A 34 32.90 21.30 20.21
C ASP A 34 32.65 22.81 19.94
N ALA A 35 33.28 23.44 18.92
CA ALA A 35 33.13 24.88 18.70
C ALA A 35 32.61 25.31 17.31
N GLU A 36 32.88 24.62 16.21
CA GLU A 36 32.52 25.13 14.86
C GLU A 36 32.25 24.00 13.85
N VAL A 37 31.25 23.17 14.10
CA VAL A 37 30.72 22.30 13.05
C VAL A 37 29.74 23.13 12.22
N GLU A 38 30.17 23.57 11.03
CA GLU A 38 29.26 24.17 10.05
C GLU A 38 28.07 23.23 9.79
N SER A 39 26.86 23.80 9.78
CA SER A 39 25.62 23.08 9.51
C SER A 39 25.75 22.26 8.21
N GLY A 40 25.66 20.92 8.31
CA GLY A 40 25.77 19.99 7.19
C GLY A 40 27.11 19.27 7.03
N SER A 41 28.09 19.47 7.92
CA SER A 41 29.40 18.78 7.88
C SER A 41 29.55 17.57 8.82
N ALA A 42 28.58 17.34 9.71
CA ALA A 42 28.58 16.24 10.68
C ALA A 42 27.38 15.30 10.54
N PHE A 43 27.58 14.03 10.92
CA PHE A 43 26.49 13.08 11.09
C PHE A 43 25.82 13.32 12.44
N VAL A 44 24.49 13.41 12.42
CA VAL A 44 23.68 13.70 13.61
C VAL A 44 22.84 12.47 13.95
N LEU A 45 23.12 11.84 15.08
CA LEU A 45 22.38 10.69 15.61
C LEU A 45 21.45 11.16 16.74
N CYS A 46 20.14 10.96 16.57
CA CYS A 46 19.15 11.22 17.61
C CYS A 46 18.96 9.98 18.49
N ILE A 47 19.27 10.08 19.78
CA ILE A 47 19.05 9.01 20.75
C ILE A 47 18.02 9.48 21.77
N ASP A 48 16.82 8.91 21.65
CA ASP A 48 15.73 9.10 22.61
C ASP A 48 15.66 7.90 23.56
N ALA A 49 14.94 8.04 24.67
CA ALA A 49 14.67 6.93 25.60
C ALA A 49 13.17 6.64 25.62
N GLU A 50 12.79 5.37 25.75
CA GLU A 50 11.38 4.93 25.67
C GLU A 50 10.45 5.55 26.72
N ASP A 51 11.02 5.96 27.86
CA ASP A 51 10.33 6.59 29.00
C ASP A 51 10.27 8.13 28.88
N SER A 52 10.83 8.70 27.83
CA SER A 52 10.79 10.13 27.53
C SER A 52 9.88 10.43 26.34
N GLU A 53 9.25 11.61 26.33
CA GLU A 53 8.62 12.10 25.09
C GLU A 53 9.66 12.16 23.98
N THR A 54 9.41 11.44 22.88
CA THR A 54 10.33 11.42 21.73
C THR A 54 10.47 12.81 21.15
N MET A 55 11.68 13.16 20.71
CA MET A 55 11.87 14.45 20.06
C MET A 55 11.05 14.50 18.77
N GLU A 56 10.23 15.52 18.53
CA GLU A 56 9.61 15.66 17.22
C GLU A 56 10.66 16.09 16.18
N PRO A 57 10.65 15.50 14.97
CA PRO A 57 11.63 15.83 13.92
C PRO A 57 11.69 17.31 13.53
N LEU A 58 10.64 18.08 13.82
CA LEU A 58 10.54 19.51 13.48
C LEU A 58 11.49 20.40 14.30
N PHE A 59 11.94 19.97 15.47
CA PHE A 59 12.74 20.81 16.36
C PHE A 59 14.25 20.73 16.10
N ARG A 60 14.72 19.62 15.53
CA ARG A 60 16.15 19.43 15.26
C ARG A 60 16.35 18.38 14.18
N GLU A 61 17.07 18.74 13.13
CA GLU A 61 17.49 17.82 12.08
C GLU A 61 18.39 16.70 12.61
N TYR A 62 18.21 15.50 12.08
CA TYR A 62 19.07 14.35 12.33
C TYR A 62 19.14 13.46 11.08
N HIS A 63 20.13 12.57 11.03
CA HIS A 63 20.34 11.62 9.94
C HIS A 63 19.84 10.22 10.27
N GLY A 64 19.85 9.86 11.55
CA GLY A 64 19.27 8.62 12.05
C GLY A 64 18.72 8.82 13.46
N ARG A 65 17.68 8.05 13.80
CA ARG A 65 17.06 8.02 15.12
C ARG A 65 17.12 6.61 15.67
N PHE A 66 17.42 6.50 16.95
CA PHE A 66 17.35 5.24 17.69
C PHE A 66 16.69 5.49 19.05
N VAL A 67 15.58 4.81 19.33
CA VAL A 67 14.92 4.89 20.63
C VAL A 67 15.48 3.80 21.54
N TRP A 68 16.20 4.21 22.58
CA TRP A 68 16.75 3.29 23.56
C TRP A 68 15.66 2.75 24.47
N SER A 69 15.62 1.42 24.61
CA SER A 69 14.69 0.68 25.45
C SER A 69 15.44 -0.36 26.27
N ALA A 70 14.77 -0.98 27.25
CA ALA A 70 15.33 -2.12 27.97
C ALA A 70 15.68 -3.32 27.07
N GLN A 71 15.11 -3.41 25.86
CA GLN A 71 15.41 -4.46 24.87
C GLN A 71 16.57 -4.09 23.92
N SER A 72 17.03 -2.84 23.95
CA SER A 72 18.07 -2.35 23.05
C SER A 72 19.45 -2.90 23.41
N SER A 73 20.28 -3.09 22.38
CA SER A 73 21.69 -3.40 22.55
C SER A 73 22.59 -2.45 21.77
N MET A 74 23.84 -2.30 22.21
CA MET A 74 24.85 -1.53 21.50
C MET A 74 25.12 -2.07 20.10
N ALA A 75 25.12 -3.40 19.93
CA ALA A 75 25.29 -4.05 18.63
C ALA A 75 24.17 -3.71 17.64
N GLU A 76 22.91 -3.69 18.10
CA GLU A 76 21.78 -3.25 17.28
C GLU A 76 21.90 -1.79 16.84
N LEU A 77 22.35 -0.91 17.74
CA LEU A 77 22.57 0.49 17.44
C LEU A 77 23.68 0.66 16.38
N VAL A 78 24.81 -0.03 16.54
CA VAL A 78 25.91 0.00 15.56
C VAL A 78 25.44 -0.49 14.20
N ALA A 79 24.67 -1.58 14.15
CA ALA A 79 24.11 -2.10 12.90
C ALA A 79 23.17 -1.08 12.21
N ALA A 80 22.28 -0.43 12.98
CA ALA A 80 21.40 0.61 12.47
C ALA A 80 22.18 1.82 11.92
N VAL A 81 23.23 2.25 12.63
CA VAL A 81 24.08 3.37 12.20
C VAL A 81 24.87 3.02 10.93
N ARG A 82 25.45 1.81 10.85
CA ARG A 82 26.14 1.33 9.62
C ARG A 82 25.19 1.32 8.42
N GLN A 83 23.94 0.92 8.60
CA GLN A 83 22.93 0.94 7.54
C GLN A 83 22.66 2.37 7.02
N HIS A 84 22.57 3.37 7.91
CA HIS A 84 22.46 4.77 7.49
C HIS A 84 23.71 5.24 6.73
N LEU A 85 24.90 4.85 7.20
CA LEU A 85 26.16 5.19 6.52
C LEU A 85 26.27 4.56 5.13
N ASP A 86 25.87 3.30 4.95
CA ASP A 86 25.87 2.62 3.65
C ASP A 86 24.94 3.33 2.64
N SER A 87 23.77 3.77 3.13
CA SER A 87 22.83 4.58 2.36
C SER A 87 23.44 5.93 1.94
N MET A 88 24.16 6.59 2.83
CA MET A 88 24.85 7.86 2.55
C MET A 88 26.10 7.70 1.66
N ALA A 89 26.90 6.65 1.85
CA ALA A 89 28.13 6.41 1.10
C ALA A 89 27.84 6.14 -0.39
N SER A 90 26.69 5.51 -0.68
CA SER A 90 26.18 5.34 -2.04
C SER A 90 25.97 6.68 -2.78
N ALA A 91 25.86 7.80 -2.05
CA ALA A 91 25.71 9.16 -2.60
C ALA A 91 27.02 9.91 -2.89
N GLN A 92 28.15 9.50 -2.31
CA GLN A 92 29.41 10.24 -2.43
C GLN A 92 30.18 9.99 -3.74
N ALA A 93 29.76 9.05 -4.57
CA ALA A 93 30.42 8.71 -5.85
C ALA A 93 30.11 9.68 -7.01
N HIS A 94 29.28 10.71 -6.81
CA HIS A 94 28.90 11.68 -7.84
C HIS A 94 29.45 13.09 -7.60
N LYS A 95 29.60 13.85 -8.71
CA LYS A 95 30.10 15.25 -8.72
C LYS A 95 29.33 16.19 -7.80
N ASP A 96 28.10 15.83 -7.43
CA ASP A 96 27.34 16.48 -6.37
C ASP A 96 27.43 15.61 -5.11
N LYS A 97 28.30 16.02 -4.17
CA LYS A 97 28.80 15.19 -3.05
C LYS A 97 27.76 14.80 -1.97
N ARG A 98 26.45 14.96 -2.21
CA ARG A 98 25.47 14.93 -1.11
C ARG A 98 24.30 13.96 -1.23
N ILE A 99 23.77 13.58 -2.39
CA ILE A 99 22.46 12.89 -2.43
C ILE A 99 22.26 12.07 -3.73
N GLY A 100 22.54 10.76 -3.77
CA GLY A 100 22.33 9.92 -4.96
C GLY A 100 22.58 8.42 -4.73
N GLY A 101 22.03 7.55 -5.59
CA GLY A 101 22.49 6.17 -5.72
C GLY A 101 21.97 5.15 -4.69
N ALA A 102 20.97 5.46 -3.87
CA ALA A 102 20.31 4.47 -3.01
C ALA A 102 19.35 3.55 -3.79
N PHE A 103 18.87 4.03 -4.94
CA PHE A 103 17.95 3.31 -5.81
C PHE A 103 18.65 2.69 -7.01
N ILE A 104 18.06 1.61 -7.52
CA ILE A 104 18.47 0.92 -8.76
C ILE A 104 17.22 0.50 -9.54
N SER A 105 17.36 0.35 -10.86
CA SER A 105 16.34 -0.33 -11.67
C SER A 105 16.37 -1.84 -11.43
N THR A 106 15.20 -2.45 -11.30
CA THR A 106 15.04 -3.92 -11.29
C THR A 106 15.60 -4.62 -12.53
N ARG A 107 15.85 -3.89 -13.64
CA ARG A 107 16.41 -4.44 -14.89
C ARG A 107 17.87 -4.06 -15.15
N GLY A 108 18.51 -3.40 -14.19
CA GLY A 108 19.96 -3.20 -14.18
C GLY A 108 20.46 -1.83 -14.65
N ALA A 109 19.59 -0.91 -15.09
CA ALA A 109 19.98 0.49 -15.26
C ALA A 109 20.50 1.06 -13.94
N CYS A 110 21.76 1.48 -13.96
CA CYS A 110 22.45 2.11 -12.84
C CYS A 110 22.35 3.63 -12.98
N GLU A 111 21.14 4.14 -12.77
CA GLU A 111 20.95 5.56 -12.55
C GLU A 111 21.26 5.86 -11.09
N ALA A 112 22.09 6.87 -10.82
CA ALA A 112 22.38 7.30 -9.46
C ALA A 112 21.21 8.08 -8.87
N SER A 113 20.04 7.45 -8.79
CA SER A 113 18.77 8.07 -8.40
C SER A 113 18.63 8.08 -6.89
N ASN A 114 18.15 9.20 -6.36
CA ASN A 114 17.69 9.32 -4.97
C ASN A 114 16.16 9.18 -4.87
N PHE A 115 15.60 9.21 -3.66
CA PHE A 115 14.16 9.05 -3.44
C PHE A 115 13.33 10.10 -4.21
N LEU A 116 13.70 11.38 -4.16
CA LEU A 116 12.97 12.43 -4.88
C LEU A 116 13.06 12.28 -6.41
N ASP A 117 14.19 11.81 -6.95
CA ASP A 117 14.31 11.49 -8.38
C ASP A 117 13.35 10.35 -8.75
N VAL A 118 13.33 9.27 -7.97
CA VAL A 118 12.43 8.12 -8.21
C VAL A 118 10.96 8.53 -8.13
N VAL A 119 10.60 9.40 -7.18
CA VAL A 119 9.25 9.95 -7.07
C VAL A 119 8.88 10.76 -8.31
N ARG A 120 9.80 11.58 -8.83
CA ARG A 120 9.56 12.44 -9.99
C ARG A 120 9.45 11.65 -11.30
N GLU A 121 10.39 10.74 -11.55
CA GLU A 121 10.52 10.00 -12.82
C GLU A 121 9.55 8.80 -12.90
N GLY A 122 9.31 8.10 -11.77
CA GLY A 122 8.39 6.97 -11.67
C GLY A 122 8.88 5.64 -12.28
N LEU A 123 9.47 5.66 -13.48
CA LEU A 123 10.09 4.52 -14.16
C LEU A 123 11.58 4.78 -14.42
N ALA A 124 12.39 3.72 -14.45
CA ALA A 124 13.78 3.81 -14.87
C ALA A 124 13.90 3.87 -16.40
N SER A 125 15.05 4.34 -16.90
CA SER A 125 15.31 4.52 -18.34
C SER A 125 15.27 3.24 -19.16
N ASP A 126 15.51 2.07 -18.54
CA ASP A 126 15.42 0.74 -19.18
C ASP A 126 14.01 0.13 -19.11
N GLY A 127 13.01 0.90 -18.66
CA GLY A 127 11.63 0.46 -18.46
C GLY A 127 11.43 -0.39 -17.19
N GLY A 128 12.47 -0.59 -16.39
CA GLY A 128 12.39 -1.26 -15.10
C GLY A 128 11.77 -0.38 -14.00
N LEU A 129 11.50 -1.02 -12.86
CA LEU A 129 10.95 -0.35 -11.68
C LEU A 129 12.07 0.02 -10.73
N TYR A 130 12.00 1.21 -10.14
CA TYR A 130 12.93 1.59 -9.08
C TYR A 130 12.69 0.82 -7.79
N ILE A 131 13.77 0.44 -7.12
CA ILE A 131 13.80 -0.19 -5.80
C ILE A 131 15.07 0.22 -5.04
N LEU A 132 15.03 0.20 -3.70
CA LEU A 132 16.23 0.37 -2.90
C LEU A 132 17.21 -0.77 -3.19
N LYS A 133 18.50 -0.45 -3.32
CA LYS A 133 19.56 -1.45 -3.51
C LYS A 133 19.58 -2.50 -2.40
N LYS A 134 19.28 -2.05 -1.17
CA LYS A 134 19.14 -2.89 0.02
C LYS A 134 17.95 -2.41 0.83
N ILE A 135 17.01 -3.31 1.11
CA ILE A 135 15.91 -3.01 2.03
C ILE A 135 16.48 -3.00 3.46
N PRO A 136 16.27 -1.93 4.24
CA PRO A 136 16.76 -1.83 5.60
C PRO A 136 16.14 -2.90 6.51
N THR A 137 16.86 -3.35 7.53
CA THR A 137 16.29 -4.16 8.61
C THR A 137 16.10 -3.30 9.85
N MET A 138 14.89 -3.31 10.41
CA MET A 138 14.59 -2.65 11.68
C MET A 138 15.18 -3.48 12.84
N PRO A 139 15.92 -2.88 13.78
CA PRO A 139 16.35 -3.57 14.98
C PRO A 139 15.15 -4.10 15.78
N LYS A 140 15.30 -5.26 16.42
CA LYS A 140 14.18 -5.92 17.13
C LYS A 140 13.68 -5.05 18.28
N SER A 141 14.59 -4.36 18.98
CA SER A 141 14.23 -3.39 20.01
C SER A 141 13.38 -2.23 19.47
N GLN A 142 13.64 -1.73 18.26
CA GLN A 142 12.84 -0.68 17.63
C GLN A 142 11.45 -1.18 17.26
N VAL A 143 11.33 -2.40 16.71
CA VAL A 143 10.03 -3.02 16.43
C VAL A 143 9.25 -3.28 17.72
N HIS A 144 9.93 -3.74 18.78
CA HIS A 144 9.33 -3.93 20.10
C HIS A 144 8.79 -2.62 20.67
N TYR A 145 9.59 -1.55 20.65
CA TYR A 145 9.18 -0.21 21.06
C TYR A 145 7.95 0.27 20.28
N PHE A 146 8.00 0.20 18.95
CA PHE A 146 6.88 0.54 18.05
C PHE A 146 5.60 -0.17 18.47
N CYS A 147 5.67 -1.47 18.74
CA CYS A 147 4.52 -2.28 19.08
C CYS A 147 3.99 -2.05 20.50
N LYS A 148 4.85 -1.76 21.48
CA LYS A 148 4.45 -1.59 22.88
C LYS A 148 3.97 -0.19 23.22
N GLN A 149 4.32 0.82 22.42
CA GLN A 149 3.92 2.19 22.68
C GLN A 149 2.40 2.35 22.60
N ARG A 150 1.73 2.74 23.68
CA ARG A 150 0.25 2.78 23.78
C ARG A 150 -0.36 3.99 23.06
N HIS A 151 0.15 5.18 23.34
CA HIS A 151 -0.29 6.43 22.73
C HIS A 151 0.66 6.78 21.59
N PHE A 152 0.50 6.10 20.46
CA PHE A 152 1.34 6.30 19.28
C PHE A 152 0.47 6.71 18.10
N PRO A 153 0.39 8.00 17.75
CA PRO A 153 -0.35 8.45 16.57
C PRO A 153 0.12 7.74 15.31
N TYR A 154 -0.80 7.45 14.38
CA TYR A 154 -0.45 6.77 13.14
C TYR A 154 0.62 7.54 12.34
N ALA A 155 0.59 8.88 12.38
CA ALA A 155 1.58 9.72 11.72
C ALA A 155 3.00 9.51 12.28
N GLU A 156 3.17 9.42 13.61
CA GLU A 156 4.47 9.16 14.22
C GLU A 156 4.96 7.75 13.91
N ALA A 157 4.07 6.76 14.00
CA ALA A 157 4.34 5.39 13.61
C ALA A 157 4.77 5.31 12.13
N ALA A 158 4.10 6.05 11.24
CA ALA A 158 4.45 6.13 9.83
C ALA A 158 5.84 6.75 9.63
N SER A 159 6.21 7.80 10.38
CA SER A 159 7.54 8.42 10.30
C SER A 159 8.64 7.41 10.61
N MET A 160 8.50 6.67 11.72
CA MET A 160 9.49 5.68 12.16
C MET A 160 9.79 4.60 11.10
N ILE A 161 8.77 4.20 10.32
CA ILE A 161 8.93 3.20 9.26
C ILE A 161 9.39 3.84 7.94
N LEU A 162 8.82 4.98 7.55
CA LEU A 162 9.09 5.61 6.26
C LEU A 162 10.48 6.26 6.21
N GLU A 163 11.01 6.75 7.33
CA GLU A 163 12.38 7.28 7.43
C GLU A 163 13.45 6.25 7.01
N GLN A 164 13.14 4.95 7.13
CA GLN A 164 14.05 3.88 6.70
C GLN A 164 14.01 3.65 5.18
N LEU A 165 12.90 3.99 4.54
CA LEU A 165 12.60 3.65 3.14
C LEU A 165 12.79 4.82 2.17
N VAL A 166 13.22 5.97 2.70
CA VAL A 166 13.66 7.15 1.95
C VAL A 166 15.15 7.38 2.23
N ASP A 167 15.85 8.02 1.30
CA ASP A 167 17.24 8.44 1.51
C ASP A 167 17.31 9.91 1.95
N ALA A 168 18.53 10.42 2.09
CA ALA A 168 18.79 11.79 2.53
C ALA A 168 18.28 12.89 1.58
N SER A 169 17.68 12.55 0.42
CA SER A 169 16.99 13.53 -0.42
C SER A 169 15.74 14.11 0.25
N LEU A 170 15.17 13.41 1.23
CA LEU A 170 14.05 13.88 2.02
C LEU A 170 14.39 13.81 3.51
N THR A 171 14.62 14.97 4.14
CA THR A 171 14.98 15.04 5.56
C THR A 171 13.85 14.53 6.46
N PRO A 172 14.15 14.01 7.67
CA PRO A 172 13.13 13.55 8.60
C PRO A 172 12.10 14.63 8.96
N SER A 173 12.52 15.90 9.11
CA SER A 173 11.62 17.03 9.37
C SER A 173 10.63 17.26 8.22
N THR A 174 11.12 17.22 6.98
CA THR A 174 10.30 17.40 5.79
C THR A 174 9.33 16.23 5.65
N LEU A 175 9.84 14.98 5.73
CA LEU A 175 9.01 13.78 5.68
C LEU A 175 7.91 13.82 6.73
N TYR A 176 8.24 14.13 7.98
CA TYR A 176 7.27 14.19 9.08
C TYR A 176 6.17 15.22 8.83
N ALA A 177 6.52 16.42 8.34
CA ALA A 177 5.54 17.44 7.97
C ALA A 177 4.58 16.96 6.86
N LEU A 178 5.09 16.22 5.85
CA LEU A 178 4.26 15.66 4.79
C LEU A 178 3.32 14.57 5.32
N ILE A 179 3.81 13.72 6.22
CA ILE A 179 3.04 12.65 6.87
C ILE A 179 1.89 13.23 7.70
N LEU A 180 2.15 14.24 8.52
CA LEU A 180 1.12 14.93 9.31
C LEU A 180 -0.01 15.45 8.42
N GLN A 181 0.32 16.05 7.27
CA GLN A 181 -0.69 16.56 6.34
C GLN A 181 -1.47 15.44 5.61
N ALA A 182 -0.83 14.31 5.33
CA ALA A 182 -1.43 13.17 4.63
C ALA A 182 -2.39 12.38 5.53
N TYR A 183 -2.02 12.21 6.80
CA TYR A 183 -2.78 11.44 7.79
C TYR A 183 -3.52 12.31 8.81
N ASP A 184 -3.75 13.58 8.47
CA ASP A 184 -4.56 14.49 9.29
C ASP A 184 -5.99 13.96 9.43
N ARG A 185 -6.47 13.89 10.67
CA ARG A 185 -7.79 13.37 11.06
C ARG A 185 -8.95 13.91 10.21
N SER A 186 -8.89 15.18 9.79
CA SER A 186 -9.96 15.80 8.97
C SER A 186 -10.13 15.14 7.60
N ARG A 187 -9.12 14.42 7.10
CA ARG A 187 -9.16 13.69 5.82
C ARG A 187 -9.60 12.23 5.97
N TRP A 188 -9.58 11.71 7.19
CA TRP A 188 -9.84 10.30 7.51
C TRP A 188 -11.13 10.14 8.30
N SER A 189 -12.20 10.77 7.80
CA SER A 189 -13.55 10.72 8.36
C SER A 189 -13.67 11.19 9.82
N GLY A 190 -12.69 11.94 10.33
CA GLY A 190 -12.68 12.35 11.73
C GLY A 190 -12.21 11.25 12.69
N GLU A 191 -11.58 10.18 12.19
CA GLU A 191 -11.09 9.06 12.99
C GLU A 191 -9.63 9.25 13.42
N ASP A 192 -9.31 8.94 14.68
CA ASP A 192 -7.92 8.92 15.15
C ASP A 192 -7.20 7.61 14.76
N ASN A 193 -7.95 6.50 14.73
CA ASN A 193 -7.45 5.21 14.26
C ASN A 193 -7.84 5.00 12.80
N ILE A 194 -7.00 5.50 11.90
CA ILE A 194 -7.27 5.47 10.46
C ILE A 194 -7.12 4.07 9.83
N CYS A 195 -6.50 3.12 10.54
CA CYS A 195 -6.26 1.74 10.11
C CYS A 195 -6.67 0.76 11.24
N PRO A 196 -7.96 0.69 11.60
CA PRO A 196 -8.38 -0.18 12.69
C PRO A 196 -8.24 -1.65 12.30
N LEU A 197 -7.78 -2.44 13.27
CA LEU A 197 -7.78 -3.90 13.19
C LEU A 197 -8.92 -4.41 14.06
N THR A 198 -9.89 -5.08 13.45
CA THR A 198 -11.12 -5.52 14.12
C THR A 198 -11.29 -7.04 13.94
N PRO A 199 -11.87 -7.78 14.90
CA PRO A 199 -12.23 -9.18 14.68
C PRO A 199 -13.12 -9.35 13.43
N LEU A 200 -12.94 -10.45 12.69
CA LEU A 200 -13.77 -10.73 11.50
C LEU A 200 -15.26 -10.80 11.87
N LEU A 201 -15.60 -11.57 12.92
CA LEU A 201 -16.95 -11.73 13.44
C LEU A 201 -17.12 -10.87 14.70
N MET A 202 -17.62 -9.64 14.53
CA MET A 202 -17.91 -8.69 15.62
C MET A 202 -19.26 -9.03 16.28
N GLY A 203 -19.42 -8.81 17.59
CA GLY A 203 -20.75 -8.65 18.20
C GLY A 203 -21.49 -9.87 18.76
N ARG A 204 -20.81 -10.94 19.21
CA ARG A 204 -21.36 -11.74 20.34
C ARG A 204 -20.96 -11.03 21.62
N GLU A 205 -21.93 -10.57 22.41
CA GLU A 205 -21.68 -9.81 23.63
C GLU A 205 -20.59 -10.45 24.50
N SER A 206 -19.65 -9.61 24.93
CA SER A 206 -18.65 -9.87 25.95
C SER A 206 -19.30 -9.99 27.33
N GLY A 207 -20.18 -10.97 27.51
CA GLY A 207 -20.50 -11.47 28.84
C GLY A 207 -19.29 -12.22 29.38
N ALA A 208 -19.03 -12.16 30.69
CA ALA A 208 -17.89 -12.80 31.34
C ALA A 208 -17.82 -14.34 31.13
N ASP A 209 -18.82 -14.94 30.49
CA ASP A 209 -18.89 -16.35 30.10
C ASP A 209 -18.54 -16.66 28.63
N THR A 210 -18.31 -15.67 27.75
CA THR A 210 -18.06 -15.91 26.30
C THR A 210 -16.59 -15.94 25.88
N VAL A 211 -15.65 -15.53 26.73
CA VAL A 211 -14.25 -15.98 26.54
C VAL A 211 -14.21 -17.51 26.57
N ASN A 212 -15.02 -18.13 27.45
CA ASN A 212 -15.27 -19.58 27.45
C ASN A 212 -16.18 -20.06 26.31
N GLY A 213 -16.90 -19.18 25.60
CA GLY A 213 -17.77 -19.53 24.46
C GLY A 213 -17.04 -19.59 23.11
N LEU A 214 -16.07 -18.71 22.89
CA LEU A 214 -15.12 -18.83 21.77
C LEU A 214 -14.06 -19.91 22.08
N LEU A 215 -13.66 -20.08 23.34
CA LEU A 215 -12.85 -21.23 23.78
C LEU A 215 -13.65 -22.55 23.78
N SER A 216 -14.99 -22.55 23.92
CA SER A 216 -15.82 -23.74 23.70
C SER A 216 -16.13 -24.01 22.22
N SER A 217 -15.92 -23.01 21.35
CA SER A 217 -15.87 -23.18 19.88
C SER A 217 -14.55 -23.78 19.38
N ALA A 218 -13.58 -24.01 20.28
CA ALA A 218 -12.40 -24.83 19.99
C ALA A 218 -12.70 -26.35 20.03
N ALA A 219 -13.98 -26.76 20.09
CA ALA A 219 -14.35 -28.11 19.74
C ALA A 219 -13.98 -28.36 18.27
N CYS A 220 -13.31 -29.47 17.97
CA CYS A 220 -12.83 -29.81 16.63
C CYS A 220 -13.89 -29.72 15.51
N ASN A 221 -15.18 -29.75 15.86
CA ASN A 221 -16.32 -29.77 14.95
C ASN A 221 -17.09 -28.44 14.86
N ALA A 222 -16.63 -27.34 15.48
CA ALA A 222 -17.32 -26.07 15.36
C ALA A 222 -17.13 -25.47 13.95
N PRO A 223 -18.21 -25.17 13.19
CA PRO A 223 -18.11 -24.71 11.80
C PRO A 223 -17.44 -23.34 11.64
N GLU A 224 -17.31 -22.57 12.73
CA GLU A 224 -16.68 -21.25 12.76
C GLU A 224 -15.24 -21.27 13.30
N ARG A 225 -14.65 -22.44 13.62
CA ARG A 225 -13.29 -22.55 14.19
C ARG A 225 -12.24 -21.83 13.34
N TRP A 226 -12.41 -21.79 12.02
CA TRP A 226 -11.49 -21.09 11.12
C TRP A 226 -11.45 -19.56 11.37
N ALA A 227 -12.51 -18.97 11.89
CA ALA A 227 -12.58 -17.52 12.14
C ALA A 227 -11.87 -17.10 13.43
N ALA A 228 -11.49 -18.05 14.30
CA ALA A 228 -10.72 -17.74 15.51
C ALA A 228 -9.38 -17.07 15.17
N ASN A 229 -9.02 -16.06 15.96
CA ASN A 229 -7.82 -15.23 15.77
C ASN A 229 -7.68 -14.67 14.33
N THR A 230 -8.82 -14.41 13.68
CA THR A 230 -8.87 -13.78 12.36
C THR A 230 -9.37 -12.35 12.49
N SER A 231 -8.56 -11.41 12.03
CA SER A 231 -8.82 -9.98 12.09
C SER A 231 -8.88 -9.37 10.70
N VAL A 232 -9.66 -8.31 10.56
CA VAL A 232 -9.79 -7.51 9.36
C VAL A 232 -9.08 -6.18 9.60
N MET A 233 -8.09 -5.88 8.75
CA MET A 233 -7.41 -4.59 8.70
C MET A 233 -8.19 -3.69 7.75
N GLU A 234 -8.93 -2.74 8.31
CA GLU A 234 -9.79 -1.85 7.55
C GLU A 234 -8.97 -0.70 6.97
N LEU A 235 -8.82 -0.69 5.64
CA LEU A 235 -8.00 0.28 4.94
C LEU A 235 -8.84 1.33 4.19
N PHE A 236 -10.11 1.50 4.54
CA PHE A 236 -11.08 2.25 3.75
C PHE A 236 -11.65 3.50 4.43
N HIS A 237 -11.02 4.00 5.50
CA HIS A 237 -11.50 5.17 6.25
C HIS A 237 -11.07 6.52 5.66
N GLY A 238 -10.30 6.48 4.57
CA GLY A 238 -9.79 7.66 3.86
C GLY A 238 -10.81 8.36 2.95
N PRO A 239 -10.40 9.43 2.26
CA PRO A 239 -11.29 10.31 1.51
C PRO A 239 -11.92 9.66 0.26
N THR A 240 -11.48 8.47 -0.15
CA THR A 240 -12.05 7.76 -1.30
C THR A 240 -12.61 6.38 -0.95
N ALA A 241 -12.65 6.07 0.35
CA ALA A 241 -13.13 4.84 0.93
C ALA A 241 -12.40 3.57 0.43
N ALA A 242 -11.09 3.67 0.19
CA ALA A 242 -10.26 2.56 -0.28
C ALA A 242 -8.81 2.66 0.17
N PHE A 243 -8.12 1.52 0.26
CA PHE A 243 -6.73 1.41 0.76
C PHE A 243 -5.70 2.27 0.01
N LYS A 244 -6.03 2.66 -1.21
CA LYS A 244 -5.15 3.48 -2.05
C LYS A 244 -4.95 4.88 -1.46
N ASP A 245 -5.83 5.32 -0.56
CA ASP A 245 -5.73 6.58 0.18
C ASP A 245 -4.45 6.66 1.02
N PHE A 246 -4.03 5.55 1.65
CA PHE A 246 -2.80 5.52 2.47
C PHE A 246 -1.57 5.97 1.69
N ALA A 247 -1.49 5.59 0.42
CA ALA A 247 -0.40 5.98 -0.45
C ALA A 247 -0.65 7.32 -1.13
N LEU A 248 -1.87 7.56 -1.63
CA LEU A 248 -2.16 8.70 -2.51
C LEU A 248 -2.49 9.99 -1.76
N GLN A 249 -2.70 9.97 -0.44
CA GLN A 249 -2.70 11.20 0.35
C GLN A 249 -1.28 11.72 0.66
N LEU A 250 -0.25 10.86 0.52
CA LEU A 250 1.14 11.19 0.83
C LEU A 250 1.99 11.37 -0.45
N PHE A 251 1.81 10.52 -1.46
CA PHE A 251 2.57 10.57 -2.71
C PHE A 251 2.57 11.94 -3.41
N PRO A 252 1.43 12.64 -3.59
CA PRO A 252 1.41 13.96 -4.22
C PRO A 252 2.20 15.01 -3.44
N ARG A 253 2.38 14.83 -2.13
CA ARG A 253 3.21 15.71 -1.29
C ARG A 253 4.69 15.46 -1.52
N TYR A 254 5.12 14.19 -1.60
CA TYR A 254 6.47 13.84 -2.05
C TYR A 254 6.75 14.44 -3.43
N PHE A 255 5.78 14.33 -4.33
CA PHE A 255 5.89 14.87 -5.68
C PHE A 255 6.02 16.40 -5.67
N GLY A 256 5.26 17.11 -4.84
CA GLY A 256 5.40 18.55 -4.61
C GLY A 256 6.81 18.92 -4.17
N THR A 257 7.39 18.18 -3.21
CA THR A 257 8.78 18.39 -2.77
C THR A 257 9.78 18.09 -3.89
N ALA A 258 9.61 16.98 -4.62
CA ALA A 258 10.50 16.58 -5.71
C ALA A 258 10.51 17.55 -6.91
N THR A 259 9.45 18.34 -7.06
CA THR A 259 9.26 19.30 -8.16
C THR A 259 9.41 20.76 -7.72
N ALA A 260 9.61 21.03 -6.43
CA ALA A 260 9.68 22.38 -5.87
C ALA A 260 10.76 23.27 -6.51
N THR A 261 11.86 22.69 -6.96
CA THR A 261 12.97 23.41 -7.64
C THR A 261 12.72 23.63 -9.14
N GLN A 262 11.64 23.08 -9.70
CA GLN A 262 11.30 23.16 -11.12
C GLN A 262 10.10 24.10 -11.38
N THR A 263 10.14 25.29 -10.79
CA THR A 263 9.03 26.26 -10.78
C THR A 263 8.60 26.76 -12.16
N SER A 264 9.46 26.65 -13.18
CA SER A 264 9.16 27.01 -14.56
C SER A 264 8.47 25.91 -15.37
N LYS A 265 8.07 24.80 -14.74
CA LYS A 265 7.45 23.65 -15.40
C LYS A 265 6.11 23.31 -14.79
N LYS A 266 5.16 22.99 -15.65
CA LYS A 266 3.87 22.44 -15.26
C LYS A 266 3.89 20.92 -15.37
N TYR A 267 3.17 20.25 -14.49
CA TYR A 267 3.07 18.79 -14.49
C TYR A 267 1.65 18.33 -14.81
N VAL A 268 1.53 17.39 -15.75
CA VAL A 268 0.31 16.64 -16.01
C VAL A 268 0.52 15.21 -15.53
N ILE A 269 -0.29 14.84 -14.54
CA ILE A 269 -0.31 13.52 -13.94
C ILE A 269 -1.24 12.62 -14.74
N LEU A 270 -0.68 11.60 -15.37
CA LEU A 270 -1.45 10.59 -16.11
C LEU A 270 -1.67 9.35 -15.24
N ALA A 271 -2.92 8.90 -15.16
CA ALA A 271 -3.26 7.65 -14.51
C ALA A 271 -4.27 6.85 -15.33
N ALA A 272 -4.11 5.53 -15.31
CA ALA A 272 -5.14 4.59 -15.77
C ALA A 272 -5.75 3.92 -14.54
N THR A 273 -7.06 3.68 -14.55
CA THR A 273 -7.74 3.09 -13.38
C THR A 273 -8.81 2.09 -13.78
N SER A 274 -8.96 1.03 -12.98
CA SER A 274 -10.14 0.16 -12.92
C SER A 274 -11.15 0.61 -11.85
N GLY A 275 -10.99 1.84 -11.34
CA GLY A 275 -11.87 2.46 -10.34
C GLY A 275 -11.08 3.26 -9.30
N ASP A 276 -10.72 2.61 -8.19
CA ASP A 276 -10.20 3.30 -7.00
C ASP A 276 -8.89 4.10 -7.22
N THR A 277 -7.98 3.62 -8.09
CA THR A 277 -6.67 4.29 -8.27
C THR A 277 -6.85 5.71 -8.79
N GLY A 278 -7.73 5.90 -9.76
CA GLY A 278 -8.01 7.19 -10.37
C GLY A 278 -8.64 8.15 -9.37
N VAL A 279 -9.64 7.69 -8.62
CA VAL A 279 -10.29 8.53 -7.59
C VAL A 279 -9.29 8.95 -6.51
N ALA A 280 -8.50 8.01 -5.99
CA ALA A 280 -7.48 8.30 -4.97
C ALA A 280 -6.37 9.21 -5.50
N ALA A 281 -5.96 9.08 -6.77
CA ALA A 281 -4.97 9.95 -7.38
C ALA A 281 -5.50 11.37 -7.55
N ILE A 282 -6.71 11.53 -8.10
CA ILE A 282 -7.37 12.81 -8.22
C ILE A 282 -7.50 13.48 -6.84
N SER A 283 -8.10 12.77 -5.88
CA SER A 283 -8.29 13.28 -4.52
C SER A 283 -6.97 13.68 -3.88
N GLY A 284 -5.93 12.85 -4.00
CA GLY A 284 -4.61 13.12 -3.46
C GLY A 284 -3.96 14.40 -4.00
N PHE A 285 -3.93 14.57 -5.32
CA PHE A 285 -3.31 15.74 -5.95
C PHE A 285 -4.10 17.03 -5.68
N VAL A 286 -5.44 16.96 -5.68
CA VAL A 286 -6.30 18.08 -5.28
C VAL A 286 -6.05 18.43 -3.81
N ASN A 287 -6.01 17.44 -2.91
CA ASN A 287 -5.80 17.63 -1.47
C ASN A 287 -4.41 18.11 -1.10
N ALA A 288 -3.40 17.86 -1.94
CA ALA A 288 -2.06 18.37 -1.75
C ALA A 288 -1.94 19.88 -2.08
N GLY A 289 -2.93 20.45 -2.77
CA GLY A 289 -2.94 21.88 -3.12
C GLY A 289 -1.88 22.27 -4.16
N GLY A 290 -1.31 21.30 -4.88
CA GLY A 290 -0.29 21.54 -5.89
C GLY A 290 -0.86 22.02 -7.23
N HIS A 291 -0.01 22.61 -8.06
CA HIS A 291 -0.37 23.10 -9.41
C HIS A 291 -0.38 22.00 -10.49
N SER A 292 -0.32 20.73 -10.10
CA SER A 292 -0.35 19.62 -11.05
C SER A 292 -1.76 19.41 -11.59
N GLN A 293 -1.85 19.21 -12.90
CA GLN A 293 -3.04 18.74 -13.58
C GLN A 293 -3.14 17.22 -13.46
N VAL A 294 -4.35 16.67 -13.40
CA VAL A 294 -4.58 15.22 -13.31
C VAL A 294 -5.52 14.78 -14.43
N MET A 295 -5.04 13.89 -15.29
CA MET A 295 -5.82 13.24 -16.33
C MET A 295 -5.93 11.75 -16.03
N VAL A 296 -7.15 11.27 -15.88
CA VAL A 296 -7.44 9.86 -15.59
C VAL A 296 -8.16 9.21 -16.75
N LEU A 297 -7.67 8.07 -17.21
CA LEU A 297 -8.34 7.19 -18.16
C LEU A 297 -8.99 6.02 -17.41
N TYR A 298 -10.26 5.75 -17.69
CA TYR A 298 -10.97 4.59 -17.12
C TYR A 298 -11.85 3.90 -18.16
N PRO A 299 -12.00 2.56 -18.09
CA PRO A 299 -12.91 1.84 -18.98
C PRO A 299 -14.36 2.26 -18.69
N MET A 300 -15.08 2.71 -19.72
CA MET A 300 -16.44 3.27 -19.62
C MET A 300 -17.40 2.32 -18.88
N HIS A 301 -17.24 1.02 -19.10
CA HIS A 301 -18.07 -0.04 -18.51
C HIS A 301 -17.32 -0.90 -17.47
N GLY A 302 -16.10 -0.52 -17.09
CA GLY A 302 -15.26 -1.30 -16.17
C GLY A 302 -15.04 -0.65 -14.80
N VAL A 303 -15.85 0.35 -14.43
CA VAL A 303 -15.83 0.99 -13.11
C VAL A 303 -17.24 1.02 -12.52
N SER A 304 -17.36 0.98 -11.19
CA SER A 304 -18.67 1.07 -10.54
C SER A 304 -19.30 2.46 -10.73
N PRO A 305 -20.63 2.59 -10.72
CA PRO A 305 -21.30 3.89 -10.76
C PRO A 305 -20.85 4.84 -9.64
N VAL A 306 -20.55 4.31 -8.46
CA VAL A 306 -20.02 5.08 -7.32
C VAL A 306 -18.64 5.64 -7.65
N GLN A 307 -17.74 4.80 -8.20
CA GLN A 307 -16.39 5.23 -8.58
C GLN A 307 -16.43 6.27 -9.70
N GLN A 308 -17.29 6.10 -10.71
CA GLN A 308 -17.51 7.09 -11.76
C GLN A 308 -17.98 8.42 -11.18
N THR A 309 -18.98 8.39 -10.32
CA THR A 309 -19.52 9.57 -9.62
C THR A 309 -18.42 10.29 -8.84
N GLN A 310 -17.55 9.57 -8.12
CA GLN A 310 -16.43 10.18 -7.42
C GLN A 310 -15.49 10.91 -8.40
N MET A 311 -15.09 10.29 -9.52
CA MET A 311 -14.25 10.96 -10.52
C MET A 311 -14.92 12.24 -11.08
N LEU A 312 -16.20 12.15 -11.43
CA LEU A 312 -16.97 13.29 -11.96
C LEU A 312 -17.14 14.43 -10.93
N SER A 313 -17.18 14.10 -9.63
CA SER A 313 -17.29 15.11 -8.57
C SER A 313 -16.06 16.02 -8.47
N PHE A 314 -14.89 15.50 -8.87
CA PHE A 314 -13.63 16.23 -8.89
C PHE A 314 -13.29 16.84 -10.26
N ASP A 315 -13.76 16.26 -11.37
CA ASP A 315 -13.56 16.84 -12.70
C ASP A 315 -14.06 18.29 -12.67
N ASP A 316 -13.18 19.23 -13.02
CA ASP A 316 -13.46 20.66 -13.19
C ASP A 316 -13.13 21.14 -14.61
N GLY A 317 -12.49 20.29 -15.42
CA GLY A 317 -12.07 20.58 -16.79
C GLY A 317 -10.76 21.33 -16.90
N THR A 318 -10.20 21.82 -15.79
CA THR A 318 -9.03 22.71 -15.74
C THR A 318 -7.86 22.08 -14.97
N GLN A 319 -8.08 21.63 -13.73
CA GLN A 319 -7.11 20.90 -12.92
C GLN A 319 -7.30 19.39 -13.04
N VAL A 320 -8.54 18.92 -13.21
CA VAL A 320 -8.88 17.50 -13.27
C VAL A 320 -9.73 17.21 -14.50
N ARG A 321 -9.34 16.18 -15.26
CA ARG A 321 -10.16 15.58 -16.32
C ARG A 321 -10.20 14.06 -16.19
N ALA A 322 -11.40 13.50 -16.15
CA ALA A 322 -11.61 12.05 -16.13
C ALA A 322 -12.25 11.60 -17.44
N TYR A 323 -11.53 10.79 -18.23
CA TYR A 323 -11.97 10.29 -19.53
C TYR A 323 -12.43 8.84 -19.45
N ALA A 324 -13.69 8.61 -19.84
CA ALA A 324 -14.23 7.29 -20.09
C ALA A 324 -13.77 6.82 -21.48
N VAL A 325 -13.14 5.65 -21.53
CA VAL A 325 -12.67 5.01 -22.77
C VAL A 325 -13.54 3.80 -23.05
N ASP A 326 -14.07 3.65 -24.27
CA ASP A 326 -14.88 2.50 -24.67
C ASP A 326 -14.01 1.24 -24.93
N SER A 327 -13.37 0.77 -23.86
CA SER A 327 -12.43 -0.36 -23.86
C SER A 327 -12.29 -0.95 -22.45
N ASN A 328 -11.22 -1.72 -22.22
CA ASN A 328 -10.88 -2.33 -20.92
C ASN A 328 -9.73 -1.59 -20.21
N PHE A 329 -9.45 -1.98 -18.97
CA PHE A 329 -8.39 -1.39 -18.15
C PHE A 329 -6.99 -1.54 -18.78
N ASP A 330 -6.72 -2.68 -19.43
CA ASP A 330 -5.42 -2.95 -20.05
C ASP A 330 -5.14 -2.01 -21.22
N PHE A 331 -6.16 -1.66 -22.01
CA PHE A 331 -6.05 -0.60 -23.02
C PHE A 331 -5.68 0.73 -22.37
N CYS A 332 -6.43 1.19 -21.36
CA CYS A 332 -6.13 2.45 -20.66
C CYS A 332 -4.70 2.48 -20.11
N GLN A 333 -4.25 1.37 -19.49
CA GLN A 333 -2.90 1.27 -18.93
C GLN A 333 -1.82 1.28 -20.01
N ARG A 334 -2.03 0.56 -21.12
CA ARG A 334 -1.10 0.56 -22.26
C ARG A 334 -1.01 1.94 -22.89
N THR A 335 -2.13 2.62 -23.12
CA THR A 335 -2.16 3.99 -23.65
C THR A 335 -1.35 4.96 -22.79
N VAL A 336 -1.52 4.92 -21.47
CA VAL A 336 -0.72 5.77 -20.56
C VAL A 336 0.78 5.49 -20.74
N LYS A 337 1.20 4.22 -20.82
CA LYS A 337 2.61 3.86 -21.05
C LYS A 337 3.14 4.32 -22.41
N GLU A 338 2.33 4.20 -23.47
CA GLU A 338 2.68 4.67 -24.81
C GLU A 338 2.89 6.18 -24.84
N LEU A 339 1.99 6.96 -24.21
CA LEU A 339 2.13 8.41 -24.07
C LEU A 339 3.40 8.80 -23.29
N PHE A 340 3.76 8.06 -22.23
CA PHE A 340 5.02 8.28 -21.50
C PHE A 340 6.27 7.98 -22.34
N SER A 341 6.18 6.99 -23.21
CA SER A 341 7.31 6.53 -24.03
C SER A 341 7.48 7.34 -25.32
N ASN A 342 6.48 8.16 -25.68
CA ASN A 342 6.51 9.02 -26.86
C ASN A 342 7.44 10.23 -26.64
N THR A 343 8.68 10.12 -27.12
CA THR A 343 9.69 11.18 -27.01
C THR A 343 9.28 12.44 -27.77
N GLY A 344 8.66 12.31 -28.94
CA GLY A 344 8.19 13.46 -29.73
C GLY A 344 7.14 14.29 -28.99
N LEU A 345 6.15 13.62 -28.38
CA LEU A 345 5.15 14.24 -27.51
C LEU A 345 5.80 14.94 -26.31
N ARG A 346 6.77 14.29 -25.66
CA ARG A 346 7.47 14.85 -24.51
C ARG A 346 8.27 16.09 -24.87
N ASP A 347 9.01 16.06 -25.97
CA ASP A 347 9.84 17.17 -26.42
C ASP A 347 8.96 18.36 -26.82
N GLU A 348 7.85 18.11 -27.51
CA GLU A 348 6.86 19.14 -27.85
C GLU A 348 6.25 19.79 -26.60
N LEU A 349 5.77 18.99 -25.64
CA LEU A 349 5.19 19.50 -24.40
C LEU A 349 6.21 20.27 -23.56
N ALA A 350 7.46 19.84 -23.54
CA ALA A 350 8.51 20.47 -22.74
C ALA A 350 8.84 21.90 -23.18
N VAL A 351 8.59 22.24 -24.45
CA VAL A 351 8.82 23.59 -25.02
C VAL A 351 7.52 24.36 -25.26
N ALA A 352 6.38 23.87 -24.75
CA ALA A 352 5.09 24.53 -24.90
C ALA A 352 5.07 25.88 -24.16
N GLU A 353 4.48 26.90 -24.80
CA GLU A 353 4.24 28.23 -24.22
C GLU A 353 2.85 28.30 -23.57
N PRO A 354 2.66 29.06 -22.47
CA PRO A 354 3.63 29.93 -21.80
C PRO A 354 4.56 29.20 -20.80
N THR A 355 4.28 27.92 -20.50
CA THR A 355 5.02 27.13 -19.52
C THR A 355 5.19 25.71 -20.01
N GLY A 356 6.44 25.24 -20.10
CA GLY A 356 6.74 23.87 -20.52
C GLY A 356 6.08 22.82 -19.62
N VAL A 357 5.49 21.81 -20.23
CA VAL A 357 4.73 20.75 -19.56
C VAL A 357 5.55 19.46 -19.50
N ARG A 358 5.49 18.78 -18.36
CA ARG A 358 6.02 17.41 -18.19
C ARG A 358 4.94 16.44 -17.77
N LEU A 359 5.03 15.24 -18.29
CA LEU A 359 4.18 14.13 -17.88
C LEU A 359 4.80 13.43 -16.67
N SER A 360 3.98 13.03 -15.69
CA SER A 360 4.38 12.12 -14.61
C SER A 360 3.24 11.17 -14.24
N SER A 361 3.53 10.02 -13.64
CA SER A 361 2.54 8.98 -13.36
C SER A 361 2.24 8.82 -11.87
N ALA A 362 0.96 8.64 -11.54
CA ALA A 362 0.48 8.26 -10.20
C ALA A 362 0.23 6.75 -10.04
N ASN A 363 0.68 5.93 -11.00
CA ASN A 363 0.41 4.48 -10.98
C ASN A 363 1.25 3.75 -9.91
N SER A 364 0.88 2.50 -9.59
CA SER A 364 1.50 1.69 -8.53
C SER A 364 2.92 1.24 -8.83
N ILE A 365 3.49 1.72 -9.94
CA ILE A 365 4.88 1.55 -10.32
C ILE A 365 5.80 2.53 -9.57
N ASN A 366 5.28 3.64 -9.02
CA ASN A 366 6.11 4.60 -8.30
C ASN A 366 6.46 4.08 -6.87
N TRP A 367 7.74 4.16 -6.49
CA TRP A 367 8.20 3.73 -5.15
C TRP A 367 7.53 4.51 -4.02
N GLY A 368 7.34 5.83 -4.19
CA GLY A 368 6.66 6.68 -3.20
C GLY A 368 5.19 6.31 -2.97
N ARG A 369 4.56 5.56 -3.88
CA ARG A 369 3.22 4.98 -3.69
C ARG A 369 3.27 3.60 -3.00
N LEU A 370 4.39 2.89 -3.09
CA LEU A 370 4.55 1.55 -2.51
C LEU A 370 4.85 1.62 -1.01
N ILE A 371 5.76 2.50 -0.58
CA ILE A 371 6.27 2.51 0.80
C ILE A 371 5.26 2.90 1.89
N PRO A 372 4.26 3.80 1.68
CA PRO A 372 3.30 4.11 2.74
C PRO A 372 2.44 2.90 3.13
N GLN A 373 2.34 1.91 2.24
CA GLN A 373 1.62 0.67 2.49
C GLN A 373 2.37 -0.29 3.43
N VAL A 374 3.68 -0.13 3.61
CA VAL A 374 4.47 -0.94 4.56
C VAL A 374 4.02 -0.68 6.00
N VAL A 375 3.63 0.58 6.28
CA VAL A 375 3.28 1.05 7.63
C VAL A 375 2.11 0.28 8.24
N TYR A 376 1.03 0.04 7.48
CA TYR A 376 -0.15 -0.62 8.05
C TYR A 376 0.10 -2.11 8.39
N TYR A 377 1.12 -2.75 7.84
CA TYR A 377 1.52 -4.10 8.25
C TYR A 377 2.17 -4.11 9.64
N PHE A 378 3.08 -3.16 9.89
CA PHE A 378 3.63 -2.94 11.23
C PHE A 378 2.52 -2.57 12.21
N TRP A 379 1.58 -1.71 11.79
CA TRP A 379 0.41 -1.31 12.58
C TRP A 379 -0.50 -2.50 12.95
N ALA A 380 -0.76 -3.41 11.99
CA ALA A 380 -1.53 -4.63 12.25
C ALA A 380 -0.81 -5.58 13.20
N TYR A 381 0.50 -5.80 13.03
CA TYR A 381 1.28 -6.62 13.97
C TYR A 381 1.28 -6.03 15.39
N ARG A 382 1.44 -4.71 15.49
CA ARG A 382 1.35 -3.96 16.76
C ARG A 382 0.05 -4.25 17.50
N HIS A 383 -1.09 -4.31 16.80
CA HIS A 383 -2.37 -4.62 17.45
C HIS A 383 -2.34 -5.97 18.18
N HIS A 384 -1.77 -7.02 17.58
CA HIS A 384 -1.63 -8.33 18.22
C HIS A 384 -0.59 -8.34 19.36
N VAL A 385 0.46 -7.52 19.29
CA VAL A 385 1.39 -7.34 20.43
C VAL A 385 0.73 -6.67 21.63
N GLN A 386 -0.27 -5.83 21.39
CA GLN A 386 -1.03 -5.13 22.42
C GLN A 386 -2.22 -5.96 22.93
N HIS A 387 -2.79 -6.81 22.06
CA HIS A 387 -3.90 -7.70 22.36
C HIS A 387 -3.53 -9.14 21.97
N PRO A 388 -2.53 -9.74 22.65
CA PRO A 388 -2.00 -11.04 22.27
C PRO A 388 -3.05 -12.14 22.46
N PRO A 389 -3.26 -13.00 21.45
CA PRO A 389 -3.99 -14.24 21.65
C PRO A 389 -3.32 -15.11 22.72
N ALA A 390 -4.08 -16.02 23.33
CA ALA A 390 -3.57 -16.87 24.40
C ALA A 390 -2.32 -17.66 23.95
N GLY A 391 -1.22 -17.48 24.68
CA GLY A 391 0.07 -18.11 24.41
C GLY A 391 0.94 -17.42 23.37
N TRP A 392 0.42 -16.44 22.62
CA TRP A 392 1.18 -15.68 21.61
C TRP A 392 1.98 -14.55 22.26
N VAL A 393 3.27 -14.44 21.91
CA VAL A 393 4.18 -13.41 22.45
C VAL A 393 4.82 -12.57 21.34
N PHE A 394 5.40 -11.43 21.71
CA PHE A 394 6.16 -10.62 20.76
C PHE A 394 7.29 -11.44 20.11
N GLY A 395 7.39 -11.35 18.78
CA GLY A 395 8.30 -12.16 17.98
C GLY A 395 7.62 -13.36 17.30
N ASP A 396 6.48 -13.83 17.83
CA ASP A 396 5.68 -14.83 17.14
C ASP A 396 5.09 -14.25 15.85
N PRO A 397 4.93 -15.06 14.80
CA PRO A 397 4.48 -14.56 13.52
C PRO A 397 2.97 -14.35 13.45
N ILE A 398 2.57 -13.54 12.46
CA ILE A 398 1.19 -13.51 11.92
C ILE A 398 1.18 -14.06 10.49
N ASP A 399 -0.01 -14.41 10.01
CA ASP A 399 -0.28 -14.67 8.60
C ASP A 399 -1.10 -13.52 8.00
N VAL A 400 -0.98 -13.31 6.70
CA VAL A 400 -1.63 -12.18 6.01
C VAL A 400 -2.31 -12.65 4.74
N VAL A 401 -3.58 -12.26 4.53
CA VAL A 401 -4.32 -12.48 3.29
C VAL A 401 -4.64 -11.15 2.62
N VAL A 402 -4.35 -11.06 1.33
CA VAL A 402 -4.55 -9.82 0.55
C VAL A 402 -5.30 -10.12 -0.73
N PRO A 403 -6.42 -9.43 -1.03
CA PRO A 403 -7.02 -9.47 -2.36
C PRO A 403 -6.10 -8.76 -3.34
N CYS A 404 -5.56 -9.50 -4.31
CA CYS A 404 -4.41 -9.07 -5.09
C CYS A 404 -4.77 -8.68 -6.53
N GLY A 405 -4.53 -7.41 -6.87
CA GLY A 405 -4.48 -6.91 -8.24
C GLY A 405 -3.03 -6.71 -8.72
N ASN A 406 -2.57 -5.47 -8.79
CA ASN A 406 -1.22 -5.08 -9.25
C ASN A 406 -0.04 -5.50 -8.32
N PHE A 407 -0.26 -6.40 -7.36
CA PHE A 407 0.72 -6.95 -6.42
C PHE A 407 1.40 -5.96 -5.45
N GLY A 408 1.09 -4.66 -5.51
CA GLY A 408 1.74 -3.64 -4.67
C GLY A 408 1.47 -3.78 -3.17
N ASN A 409 0.22 -4.04 -2.79
CA ASN A 409 -0.18 -4.15 -1.38
C ASN A 409 0.56 -5.31 -0.67
N ILE A 410 0.47 -6.52 -1.23
CA ILE A 410 1.13 -7.71 -0.65
C ILE A 410 2.66 -7.60 -0.72
N LEU A 411 3.21 -6.96 -1.76
CA LEU A 411 4.64 -6.67 -1.84
C LEU A 411 5.10 -5.75 -0.70
N SER A 412 4.33 -4.74 -0.33
CA SER A 412 4.65 -3.89 0.83
C SER A 412 4.65 -4.69 2.15
N GLY A 413 3.79 -5.71 2.26
CA GLY A 413 3.85 -6.67 3.38
C GLY A 413 5.14 -7.49 3.36
N TYR A 414 5.56 -7.96 2.18
CA TYR A 414 6.82 -8.67 2.02
C TYR A 414 8.04 -7.79 2.33
N ILE A 415 8.01 -6.51 1.95
CA ILE A 415 9.02 -5.52 2.37
C ILE A 415 9.03 -5.39 3.90
N ALA A 416 7.86 -5.30 4.55
CA ALA A 416 7.79 -5.28 6.03
C ALA A 416 8.44 -6.53 6.65
N LYS A 417 8.24 -7.71 6.06
CA LYS A 417 8.90 -8.95 6.48
C LYS A 417 10.43 -8.88 6.34
N ILE A 418 10.95 -8.39 5.21
CA ILE A 418 12.39 -8.20 5.00
C ILE A 418 12.95 -7.17 5.99
N MET A 419 12.17 -6.15 6.33
CA MET A 419 12.50 -5.18 7.38
C MET A 419 12.50 -5.79 8.79
N GLY A 420 12.13 -7.06 8.98
CA GLY A 420 12.18 -7.75 10.27
C GLY A 420 10.83 -7.99 10.94
N LEU A 421 9.70 -7.65 10.29
CA LEU A 421 8.37 -7.92 10.82
C LEU A 421 8.07 -9.43 10.80
N PRO A 422 7.66 -10.06 11.93
CA PRO A 422 7.36 -11.49 11.98
C PRO A 422 6.07 -11.85 11.21
N ILE A 423 6.21 -12.14 9.92
CA ILE A 423 5.14 -12.67 9.07
C ILE A 423 5.54 -14.07 8.59
N ARG A 424 4.69 -15.08 8.81
CA ARG A 424 4.94 -16.47 8.41
C ARG A 424 4.49 -16.71 6.97
N LYS A 425 3.20 -16.57 6.66
CA LYS A 425 2.66 -16.75 5.31
C LYS A 425 1.99 -15.48 4.78
N PHE A 426 2.21 -15.24 3.49
CA PHE A 426 1.40 -14.35 2.66
C PHE A 426 0.47 -15.18 1.77
N VAL A 427 -0.81 -14.86 1.77
CA VAL A 427 -1.84 -15.55 0.98
C VAL A 427 -2.39 -14.59 -0.07
N VAL A 428 -2.11 -14.89 -1.33
CA VAL A 428 -2.65 -14.18 -2.49
C VAL A 428 -4.08 -14.64 -2.72
N ALA A 429 -5.05 -13.73 -2.58
CA ALA A 429 -6.44 -14.00 -2.92
C ALA A 429 -6.76 -13.41 -4.29
N SER A 430 -7.04 -14.28 -5.27
CA SER A 430 -7.50 -13.91 -6.61
C SER A 430 -8.99 -14.16 -6.75
N ASN A 431 -9.68 -13.35 -7.55
CA ASN A 431 -10.99 -13.72 -8.09
C ASN A 431 -10.79 -14.66 -9.29
N GLN A 432 -11.77 -14.74 -10.21
CA GLN A 432 -11.65 -15.58 -11.41
C GLN A 432 -10.46 -15.21 -12.33
N ASN A 433 -9.96 -13.96 -12.27
CA ASN A 433 -8.73 -13.53 -12.92
C ASN A 433 -7.50 -14.04 -12.14
N ASP A 434 -7.14 -15.30 -12.35
CA ASP A 434 -6.30 -16.08 -11.43
C ASP A 434 -4.83 -16.26 -11.88
N VAL A 435 -4.31 -15.30 -12.67
CA VAL A 435 -2.91 -15.34 -13.13
C VAL A 435 -1.92 -15.38 -11.96
N LEU A 436 -2.20 -14.64 -10.88
CA LEU A 436 -1.37 -14.62 -9.68
C LEU A 436 -1.50 -15.91 -8.86
N TYR A 437 -2.70 -16.49 -8.77
CA TYR A 437 -2.90 -17.80 -8.16
C TYR A 437 -2.05 -18.86 -8.86
N SER A 438 -2.11 -18.90 -10.20
CA SER A 438 -1.33 -19.84 -11.01
C SER A 438 0.17 -19.62 -10.86
N PHE A 439 0.61 -18.36 -10.87
CA PHE A 439 2.01 -17.98 -10.67
C PHE A 439 2.54 -18.47 -9.32
N VAL A 440 1.84 -18.20 -8.21
CA VAL A 440 2.31 -18.65 -6.88
C VAL A 440 2.31 -20.17 -6.74
N LYS A 441 1.29 -20.86 -7.29
CA LYS A 441 1.18 -22.32 -7.19
C LYS A 441 2.20 -23.08 -8.06
N THR A 442 2.57 -22.54 -9.22
CA THR A 442 3.38 -23.28 -10.21
C THR A 442 4.76 -22.67 -10.48
N GLY A 443 4.99 -21.42 -10.09
CA GLY A 443 6.16 -20.63 -10.51
C GLY A 443 6.07 -20.11 -11.94
N THR A 444 4.97 -20.36 -12.67
CA THR A 444 4.79 -19.93 -14.07
C THR A 444 3.77 -18.80 -14.16
N TYR A 445 4.17 -17.68 -14.72
CA TYR A 445 3.28 -16.56 -15.03
C TYR A 445 2.89 -16.65 -16.51
N ASP A 446 1.66 -17.06 -16.82
CA ASP A 446 1.20 -17.29 -18.21
C ASP A 446 -0.06 -16.45 -18.51
N MET A 447 0.01 -15.62 -19.55
CA MET A 447 -1.09 -14.77 -20.04
C MET A 447 -1.68 -15.25 -21.37
N ARG A 448 -1.07 -16.22 -22.07
CA ARG A 448 -1.33 -16.50 -23.50
C ARG A 448 -2.78 -16.89 -23.80
N ASN A 449 -3.44 -17.57 -22.87
CA ASN A 449 -4.79 -18.11 -23.05
C ASN A 449 -5.79 -17.49 -22.06
N ARG A 450 -5.53 -16.26 -21.59
CA ARG A 450 -6.36 -15.59 -20.59
C ARG A 450 -7.09 -14.41 -21.21
N THR A 451 -8.39 -14.33 -20.93
CA THR A 451 -9.21 -13.17 -21.23
C THR A 451 -9.62 -12.54 -19.91
N LEU A 452 -9.56 -11.21 -19.83
CA LEU A 452 -9.99 -10.47 -18.66
C LEU A 452 -11.50 -10.67 -18.44
N ALA A 453 -11.88 -11.30 -17.32
CA ALA A 453 -13.27 -11.42 -16.91
C ALA A 453 -13.66 -10.19 -16.08
N VAL A 454 -14.82 -9.60 -16.36
CA VAL A 454 -15.39 -8.54 -15.53
C VAL A 454 -16.09 -9.18 -14.34
N THR A 455 -15.71 -8.78 -13.13
CA THR A 455 -16.24 -9.35 -11.88
C THR A 455 -16.83 -8.27 -10.97
N SER A 456 -17.49 -8.70 -9.88
CA SER A 456 -17.91 -7.84 -8.78
C SER A 456 -16.75 -7.17 -8.02
N SER A 457 -15.52 -7.62 -8.25
CA SER A 457 -14.29 -7.11 -7.63
C SER A 457 -13.34 -6.45 -8.67
N PRO A 458 -13.78 -5.41 -9.40
CA PRO A 458 -13.09 -4.89 -10.59
C PRO A 458 -11.66 -4.36 -10.33
N SER A 459 -11.39 -3.87 -9.13
CA SER A 459 -10.04 -3.39 -8.75
C SER A 459 -8.96 -4.49 -8.73
N ILE A 460 -9.32 -5.78 -8.80
CA ILE A 460 -8.39 -6.92 -8.91
C ILE A 460 -8.59 -7.75 -10.20
N ASP A 461 -9.41 -7.27 -11.14
CA ASP A 461 -9.49 -7.83 -12.49
C ASP A 461 -8.24 -7.43 -13.28
N ILE A 462 -7.23 -8.31 -13.32
CA ILE A 462 -5.95 -8.05 -13.97
C ILE A 462 -5.43 -9.27 -14.73
N LEU A 463 -4.70 -9.03 -15.81
CA LEU A 463 -3.87 -10.03 -16.50
C LEU A 463 -2.37 -9.84 -16.24
N LYS A 464 -1.93 -8.58 -16.07
CA LYS A 464 -0.53 -8.23 -15.82
C LYS A 464 -0.37 -7.44 -14.52
N ALA A 465 0.23 -8.07 -13.51
CA ALA A 465 0.49 -7.43 -12.23
C ALA A 465 1.85 -6.70 -12.23
N SER A 466 1.82 -5.37 -12.20
CA SER A 466 3.02 -4.54 -12.36
C SER A 466 4.12 -4.76 -11.31
N ASN A 467 3.78 -5.02 -10.04
CA ASN A 467 4.78 -5.17 -8.98
C ASN A 467 5.38 -6.59 -8.83
N VAL A 468 4.98 -7.55 -9.66
CA VAL A 468 5.64 -8.87 -9.69
C VAL A 468 7.12 -8.73 -10.07
N GLU A 469 7.46 -7.75 -10.90
CA GLU A 469 8.85 -7.46 -11.26
C GLU A 469 9.74 -7.14 -10.04
N ARG A 470 9.27 -6.26 -9.13
CA ARG A 470 9.98 -5.97 -7.87
C ARG A 470 10.03 -7.18 -6.95
N PHE A 471 8.98 -7.99 -6.94
CA PHE A 471 8.93 -9.19 -6.13
C PHE A 471 10.00 -10.20 -6.57
N ILE A 472 10.16 -10.43 -7.88
CA ILE A 472 11.21 -11.29 -8.44
C ILE A 472 12.60 -10.75 -8.08
N TYR A 473 12.81 -9.43 -8.19
CA TYR A 473 14.09 -8.82 -7.77
C TYR A 473 14.42 -9.13 -6.31
N LEU A 474 13.46 -8.97 -5.40
CA LEU A 474 13.68 -9.26 -3.97
C LEU A 474 13.87 -10.77 -3.70
N LEU A 475 13.12 -11.63 -4.39
CA LEU A 475 13.24 -13.09 -4.24
C LEU A 475 14.56 -13.65 -4.77
N SER A 476 15.13 -13.01 -5.79
CA SER A 476 16.38 -13.42 -6.44
C SER A 476 17.61 -12.70 -5.88
N ASP A 477 17.48 -12.10 -4.69
CA ASP A 477 18.55 -11.35 -4.01
C ASP A 477 19.21 -10.28 -4.90
N GLY A 478 18.40 -9.59 -5.70
CA GLY A 478 18.83 -8.49 -6.55
C GLY A 478 19.36 -8.88 -7.93
N ASP A 479 19.09 -10.09 -8.44
CA ASP A 479 19.48 -10.49 -9.80
C ASP A 479 18.69 -9.74 -10.89
N THR A 480 19.19 -8.55 -11.24
CA THR A 480 18.67 -7.72 -12.34
C THR A 480 18.71 -8.41 -13.70
N GLY A 481 19.66 -9.33 -13.92
CA GLY A 481 19.79 -10.09 -15.15
C GLY A 481 18.65 -11.08 -15.32
N LEU A 482 18.30 -11.81 -14.26
CA LEU A 482 17.12 -12.70 -14.23
C LEU A 482 15.84 -11.92 -14.47
N VAL A 483 15.62 -10.83 -13.72
CA VAL A 483 14.41 -10.01 -13.87
C VAL A 483 14.26 -9.51 -15.30
N LYS A 484 15.32 -8.97 -15.90
CA LYS A 484 15.31 -8.51 -17.29
C LYS A 484 14.93 -9.61 -18.27
N ARG A 485 15.48 -10.82 -18.12
CA ARG A 485 15.13 -11.98 -18.97
C ARG A 485 13.66 -12.36 -18.83
N LEU A 486 13.16 -12.54 -17.61
CA LEU A 486 11.78 -12.96 -17.36
C LEU A 486 10.75 -11.92 -17.83
N MET A 487 11.05 -10.62 -17.65
CA MET A 487 10.17 -9.56 -18.16
C MET A 487 10.19 -9.52 -19.70
N HIS A 488 11.34 -9.77 -20.33
CA HIS A 488 11.43 -9.89 -21.78
C HIS A 488 10.64 -11.09 -22.31
N GLU A 489 10.72 -12.25 -21.66
CA GLU A 489 9.92 -13.45 -21.99
C GLU A 489 8.41 -13.17 -21.84
N LEU A 490 8.00 -12.47 -20.79
CA LEU A 490 6.61 -12.08 -20.60
C LEU A 490 6.12 -11.17 -21.73
N ASP A 491 6.93 -10.19 -22.12
CA ASP A 491 6.56 -9.21 -23.15
C ASP A 491 6.54 -9.83 -24.56
N THR A 492 7.41 -10.81 -24.84
CA THR A 492 7.55 -11.44 -26.16
C THR A 492 6.67 -12.68 -26.33
N ASN A 493 6.63 -13.55 -25.32
CA ASN A 493 5.97 -14.85 -25.38
C ASN A 493 4.65 -14.87 -24.60
N GLY A 494 4.36 -13.86 -23.79
CA GLY A 494 3.21 -13.85 -22.89
C GLY A 494 3.34 -14.79 -21.69
N VAL A 495 4.53 -15.38 -21.46
CA VAL A 495 4.76 -16.36 -20.39
C VAL A 495 6.22 -16.35 -19.93
N PHE A 496 6.45 -16.62 -18.65
CA PHE A 496 7.76 -17.01 -18.11
C PHE A 496 7.59 -18.02 -16.96
N THR A 497 8.67 -18.76 -16.64
CA THR A 497 8.73 -19.66 -15.48
C THR A 497 9.92 -19.32 -14.61
N LEU A 498 9.71 -19.24 -13.30
CA LEU A 498 10.78 -19.01 -12.33
C LEU A 498 11.75 -20.21 -12.28
N PRO A 499 13.06 -19.95 -12.09
CA PRO A 499 14.00 -20.99 -11.66
C PRO A 499 13.51 -21.72 -10.39
N ASP A 500 13.89 -22.99 -10.24
CA ASP A 500 13.37 -23.86 -9.18
C ASP A 500 13.69 -23.35 -7.76
N ASP A 501 14.88 -22.77 -7.56
CA ASP A 501 15.33 -22.16 -6.32
C ASP A 501 14.53 -20.90 -5.97
N VAL A 502 14.31 -20.02 -6.95
CA VAL A 502 13.48 -18.81 -6.79
C VAL A 502 12.01 -19.20 -6.53
N ARG A 503 11.50 -20.23 -7.22
CA ARG A 503 10.15 -20.79 -6.97
C ARG A 503 10.05 -21.35 -5.56
N ALA A 504 11.04 -22.11 -5.09
CA ALA A 504 11.06 -22.66 -3.74
C ALA A 504 11.11 -21.54 -2.68
N ALA A 505 11.92 -20.50 -2.90
CA ALA A 505 11.97 -19.32 -2.05
C ALA A 505 10.60 -18.63 -1.96
N MET A 506 9.92 -18.44 -3.10
CA MET A 506 8.56 -17.89 -3.14
C MET A 506 7.57 -18.76 -2.35
N GLN A 507 7.54 -20.07 -2.60
CA GLN A 507 6.56 -20.98 -1.98
C GLN A 507 6.82 -21.23 -0.48
N SER A 508 8.05 -20.97 -0.01
CA SER A 508 8.36 -21.01 1.42
C SER A 508 7.54 -19.97 2.22
N VAL A 509 7.20 -18.84 1.61
CA VAL A 509 6.55 -17.70 2.27
C VAL A 509 5.20 -17.30 1.66
N PHE A 510 4.91 -17.68 0.41
CA PHE A 510 3.65 -17.39 -0.27
C PHE A 510 2.83 -18.64 -0.55
N THR A 511 1.51 -18.50 -0.48
CA THR A 511 0.52 -19.41 -1.07
C THR A 511 -0.58 -18.58 -1.71
N ALA A 512 -1.54 -19.22 -2.37
CA ALA A 512 -2.62 -18.53 -3.06
C ALA A 512 -3.92 -19.33 -3.05
N GLY A 513 -5.04 -18.63 -3.14
CA GLY A 513 -6.37 -19.18 -3.38
C GLY A 513 -7.12 -18.38 -4.43
N ARG A 514 -8.21 -18.97 -4.94
CA ARG A 514 -9.07 -18.40 -5.97
C ARG A 514 -10.51 -18.46 -5.52
N CYS A 515 -11.26 -17.38 -5.71
CA CYS A 515 -12.68 -17.26 -5.38
C CYS A 515 -13.51 -17.07 -6.66
N SER A 516 -14.63 -17.80 -6.78
CA SER A 516 -15.62 -17.57 -7.85
C SER A 516 -16.57 -16.42 -7.50
N GLU A 517 -17.44 -16.01 -8.43
CA GLU A 517 -18.43 -14.96 -8.13
C GLU A 517 -19.52 -15.48 -7.18
N GLU A 518 -19.87 -16.76 -7.30
CA GLU A 518 -20.82 -17.45 -6.41
C GLU A 518 -20.25 -17.55 -4.99
N ASP A 519 -18.99 -17.97 -4.86
CA ASP A 519 -18.28 -18.06 -3.58
C ASP A 519 -18.12 -16.68 -2.93
N CYS A 520 -17.84 -15.65 -3.73
CA CYS A 520 -17.75 -14.27 -3.27
C CYS A 520 -19.09 -13.82 -2.68
N ALA A 521 -20.19 -14.02 -3.41
CA ALA A 521 -21.54 -13.64 -2.97
C ALA A 521 -21.95 -14.39 -1.68
N ALA A 522 -21.70 -15.71 -1.65
CA ALA A 522 -21.97 -16.55 -0.49
C ALA A 522 -21.15 -16.10 0.73
N THR A 523 -19.90 -15.68 0.52
CA THR A 523 -19.03 -15.18 1.59
C THR A 523 -19.56 -13.89 2.19
N ILE A 524 -19.96 -12.91 1.36
CA ILE A 524 -20.57 -11.65 1.84
C ILE A 524 -21.77 -11.95 2.74
N LYS A 525 -22.70 -12.78 2.25
CA LYS A 525 -23.91 -13.14 3.00
C LYS A 525 -23.59 -13.87 4.30
N SER A 526 -22.75 -14.89 4.23
CA SER A 526 -22.39 -15.72 5.39
C SER A 526 -21.73 -14.91 6.50
N VAL A 527 -20.78 -14.01 6.18
CA VAL A 527 -20.09 -13.19 7.19
C VAL A 527 -21.04 -12.17 7.80
N PHE A 528 -21.94 -11.60 7.00
CA PHE A 528 -22.99 -10.72 7.50
C PHE A 528 -23.91 -11.42 8.49
N GLU A 529 -24.37 -12.62 8.17
CA GLU A 529 -25.25 -13.42 9.05
C GLU A 529 -24.50 -13.88 10.31
N LEU A 530 -23.30 -14.45 10.18
CA LEU A 530 -22.49 -14.94 11.30
C LEU A 530 -22.07 -13.84 12.28
N SER A 531 -21.90 -12.61 11.79
CA SER A 531 -21.59 -11.43 12.61
C SER A 531 -22.82 -10.75 13.23
N GLY A 532 -24.01 -11.33 13.08
CA GLY A 532 -25.26 -10.72 13.56
C GLY A 532 -25.53 -9.35 12.93
N GLY A 533 -25.16 -9.19 11.65
CA GLY A 533 -25.31 -7.98 10.84
C GLY A 533 -24.28 -6.88 11.12
N SER A 534 -23.26 -7.13 11.94
CA SER A 534 -22.27 -6.12 12.32
C SER A 534 -21.11 -5.98 11.32
N ARG A 535 -20.85 -7.00 10.50
CA ARG A 535 -19.82 -6.97 9.45
C ARG A 535 -20.46 -7.11 8.07
N LEU A 536 -20.34 -6.06 7.25
CA LEU A 536 -20.69 -6.12 5.83
C LEU A 536 -19.43 -5.93 4.97
N LEU A 537 -19.14 -6.92 4.13
CA LEU A 537 -17.94 -6.94 3.30
C LEU A 537 -18.22 -6.32 1.93
N ASP A 538 -17.21 -5.66 1.37
CA ASP A 538 -17.14 -5.45 -0.08
C ASP A 538 -16.74 -6.76 -0.80
N PRO A 539 -16.91 -6.86 -2.13
CA PRO A 539 -16.52 -8.05 -2.89
C PRO A 539 -15.02 -8.38 -2.80
N HIS A 540 -14.14 -7.37 -2.76
CA HIS A 540 -12.69 -7.59 -2.67
C HIS A 540 -12.28 -8.26 -1.36
N THR A 541 -12.81 -7.77 -0.24
CA THR A 541 -12.59 -8.34 1.09
C THR A 541 -13.25 -9.70 1.19
N ALA A 542 -14.42 -9.91 0.58
CA ALA A 542 -15.06 -11.23 0.53
C ALA A 542 -14.21 -12.28 -0.20
N VAL A 543 -13.58 -11.92 -1.33
CA VAL A 543 -12.58 -12.79 -2.01
C VAL A 543 -11.45 -13.16 -1.05
N ALA A 544 -10.92 -12.19 -0.30
CA ALA A 544 -9.87 -12.45 0.67
C ALA A 544 -10.33 -13.32 1.85
N VAL A 545 -11.54 -13.10 2.37
CA VAL A 545 -12.13 -13.89 3.47
C VAL A 545 -12.39 -15.33 3.05
N PHE A 546 -12.89 -15.55 1.83
CA PHE A 546 -13.07 -16.89 1.27
C PHE A 546 -11.74 -17.66 1.23
N VAL A 547 -10.71 -17.05 0.65
CA VAL A 547 -9.37 -17.65 0.56
C VAL A 547 -8.74 -17.83 1.95
N ALA A 548 -8.95 -16.89 2.86
CA ALA A 548 -8.50 -16.98 4.25
C ALA A 548 -9.11 -18.19 4.97
N ARG A 549 -10.42 -18.42 4.77
CA ARG A 549 -11.12 -19.59 5.30
C ARG A 549 -10.51 -20.89 4.77
N GLN A 550 -10.33 -21.02 3.45
CA GLN A 550 -9.72 -22.20 2.84
C GLN A 550 -8.32 -22.47 3.40
N PHE A 551 -7.46 -21.44 3.42
CA PHE A 551 -6.11 -21.53 3.97
C PHE A 551 -6.12 -21.98 5.43
N ARG A 552 -7.04 -21.43 6.24
CA ARG A 552 -7.13 -21.76 7.65
C ARG A 552 -7.64 -23.18 7.89
N GLU A 553 -8.65 -23.61 7.16
CA GLU A 553 -9.19 -24.97 7.24
C GLU A 553 -8.11 -26.00 6.86
N GLU A 554 -7.32 -25.74 5.81
CA GLU A 554 -6.17 -26.58 5.43
C GLU A 554 -5.10 -26.66 6.53
N GLU A 555 -4.75 -25.53 7.15
CA GLU A 555 -3.77 -25.47 8.24
C GLU A 555 -4.24 -26.20 9.50
N LEU A 556 -5.52 -26.03 9.87
CA LEU A 556 -6.12 -26.74 11.00
C LEU A 556 -6.17 -28.25 10.75
N LEU A 557 -6.62 -28.67 9.56
CA LEU A 557 -6.68 -30.08 9.18
C LEU A 557 -5.30 -30.73 9.21
N SER A 558 -4.28 -30.08 8.63
CA SER A 558 -2.91 -30.58 8.61
C SER A 558 -2.36 -30.77 10.02
N ARG A 559 -2.69 -29.86 10.94
CA ARG A 559 -2.30 -29.94 12.36
C ARG A 559 -3.03 -31.08 13.08
N ASP A 560 -4.35 -31.16 12.92
CA ASP A 560 -5.17 -32.20 13.54
C ASP A 560 -4.70 -33.61 13.12
N LEU A 561 -4.31 -33.78 11.85
CA LEU A 561 -3.72 -35.03 11.35
C LEU A 561 -2.31 -35.31 11.91
N SER A 562 -1.53 -34.28 12.20
CA SER A 562 -0.16 -34.42 12.72
C SER A 562 -0.08 -34.70 14.22
N ASN A 563 -1.11 -34.35 15.00
CA ASN A 563 -1.13 -34.54 16.45
C ASN A 563 -2.55 -34.84 17.01
N PRO A 564 -3.11 -36.02 16.70
CA PRO A 564 -4.53 -36.35 16.95
C PRO A 564 -4.91 -36.48 18.44
N THR A 565 -3.95 -36.53 19.37
CA THR A 565 -4.18 -36.75 20.81
C THR A 565 -4.00 -35.51 21.68
N SER A 566 -3.73 -34.34 21.09
CA SER A 566 -3.53 -33.08 21.82
C SER A 566 -4.86 -32.52 22.37
N LEU A 567 -5.09 -32.66 23.67
CA LEU A 567 -6.10 -31.88 24.40
C LEU A 567 -5.58 -30.45 24.58
N ASN A 568 -5.98 -29.57 23.66
CA ASN A 568 -5.78 -28.11 23.57
C ASN A 568 -5.15 -27.38 24.78
N THR A 569 -3.87 -26.99 24.68
CA THR A 569 -3.23 -26.02 25.60
C THR A 569 -2.13 -25.13 24.96
N GLY A 570 -2.35 -24.49 23.79
CA GLY A 570 -1.48 -23.39 23.31
C GLY A 570 -1.41 -23.19 21.78
N ILE A 571 -1.36 -21.91 21.35
CA ILE A 571 -1.44 -21.34 19.97
C ILE A 571 -1.83 -22.36 18.87
N GLU A 572 -3.13 -22.53 18.63
CA GLU A 572 -3.64 -23.46 17.62
C GLU A 572 -3.18 -23.12 16.19
N VAL A 573 -2.93 -21.85 15.88
CA VAL A 573 -2.42 -21.31 14.59
C VAL A 573 -2.01 -19.84 14.76
N PRO A 574 -1.09 -19.29 13.94
CA PRO A 574 -0.77 -17.86 13.97
C PRO A 574 -2.01 -16.99 13.70
N PRO A 575 -2.10 -15.79 14.32
CA PRO A 575 -3.16 -14.83 14.02
C PRO A 575 -3.16 -14.50 12.53
N LEU A 576 -4.35 -14.40 11.92
CA LEU A 576 -4.52 -14.13 10.49
C LEU A 576 -5.11 -12.75 10.28
N VAL A 577 -4.42 -11.91 9.51
CA VAL A 577 -4.86 -10.56 9.17
C VAL A 577 -5.33 -10.53 7.72
N ILE A 578 -6.56 -10.09 7.50
CA ILE A 578 -7.15 -9.94 6.18
C ILE A 578 -7.16 -8.44 5.82
N ALA A 579 -6.55 -8.06 4.71
CA ALA A 579 -6.60 -6.70 4.22
C ALA A 579 -7.98 -6.39 3.63
N SER A 580 -8.78 -5.53 4.28
CA SER A 580 -10.03 -5.04 3.73
C SER A 580 -9.79 -3.76 2.95
N THR A 581 -9.92 -3.86 1.63
CA THR A 581 -9.35 -2.88 0.70
C THR A 581 -10.29 -1.76 0.28
N ALA A 582 -11.59 -1.93 0.45
CA ALA A 582 -12.57 -0.88 0.22
C ALA A 582 -13.80 -1.06 1.12
N HIS A 583 -14.57 0.02 1.24
CA HIS A 583 -15.83 0.01 1.97
C HIS A 583 -16.94 -0.60 1.09
N TRP A 584 -17.87 -1.39 1.67
CA TRP A 584 -18.95 -2.06 0.93
C TRP A 584 -19.75 -1.12 0.02
N ALA A 585 -19.96 0.11 0.48
CA ALA A 585 -20.70 1.13 -0.26
C ALA A 585 -20.04 1.56 -1.58
N LYS A 586 -18.79 1.19 -1.85
CA LYS A 586 -18.19 1.39 -3.19
C LYS A 586 -18.78 0.45 -4.25
N PHE A 587 -19.34 -0.68 -3.82
CA PHE A 587 -19.88 -1.75 -4.66
C PHE A 587 -21.28 -2.17 -4.19
N PRO A 588 -22.25 -1.23 -4.13
CA PRO A 588 -23.50 -1.49 -3.43
C PRO A 588 -24.38 -2.52 -4.14
N ALA A 589 -24.42 -2.56 -5.48
CA ALA A 589 -25.22 -3.53 -6.21
C ALA A 589 -24.78 -4.98 -5.92
N PRO A 590 -23.49 -5.37 -6.11
CA PRO A 590 -23.03 -6.71 -5.73
C PRO A 590 -23.32 -7.08 -4.28
N VAL A 591 -23.19 -6.12 -3.36
CA VAL A 591 -23.45 -6.32 -1.94
C VAL A 591 -24.93 -6.59 -1.67
N LEU A 592 -25.84 -5.78 -2.23
CA LEU A 592 -27.29 -5.98 -2.05
C LEU A 592 -27.75 -7.32 -2.64
N HIS A 593 -27.33 -7.64 -3.86
CA HIS A 593 -27.67 -8.92 -4.49
C HIS A 593 -27.14 -10.11 -3.69
N SER A 594 -25.93 -10.01 -3.14
CA SER A 594 -25.37 -11.03 -2.26
C SER A 594 -26.20 -11.23 -0.99
N LEU A 595 -26.62 -10.15 -0.33
CA LEU A 595 -27.51 -10.21 0.85
C LEU A 595 -28.84 -10.90 0.53
N ARG A 596 -29.38 -10.68 -0.68
CA ARG A 596 -30.62 -11.33 -1.15
C ARG A 596 -30.42 -12.78 -1.61
N GLY A 597 -29.17 -13.23 -1.78
CA GLY A 597 -28.86 -14.57 -2.31
C GLY A 597 -29.00 -14.67 -3.84
N GLU A 598 -28.89 -13.55 -4.54
CA GLU A 598 -29.04 -13.43 -6.00
C GLU A 598 -27.68 -13.53 -6.74
N GLY A 599 -26.59 -13.77 -6.00
CA GLY A 599 -25.20 -13.71 -6.51
C GLY A 599 -24.60 -12.30 -6.40
N ALA A 600 -23.33 -12.15 -6.79
CA ALA A 600 -22.61 -10.87 -6.73
C ALA A 600 -22.83 -10.04 -8.02
N GLN A 601 -24.08 -9.84 -8.41
CA GLN A 601 -24.41 -9.22 -9.70
C GLN A 601 -23.98 -7.75 -9.75
N LEU A 602 -23.44 -7.35 -10.91
CA LEU A 602 -23.18 -5.94 -11.21
C LEU A 602 -24.51 -5.23 -11.48
N GLY A 603 -24.59 -3.94 -11.13
CA GLY A 603 -25.77 -3.14 -11.45
C GLY A 603 -25.85 -2.83 -12.95
N ASP A 604 -27.08 -2.69 -13.45
CA ASP A 604 -27.31 -2.32 -14.85
C ASP A 604 -26.75 -0.92 -15.17
N PRO A 605 -26.23 -0.71 -16.40
CA PRO A 605 -25.84 0.61 -16.86
C PRO A 605 -27.03 1.58 -16.80
N ALA A 606 -26.82 2.72 -16.14
CA ALA A 606 -27.83 3.76 -16.09
C ALA A 606 -27.80 4.62 -17.38
N PRO A 607 -28.95 5.12 -17.87
CA PRO A 607 -29.03 5.92 -19.09
C PRO A 607 -28.41 7.31 -18.96
N SER A 608 -28.16 7.77 -17.73
CA SER A 608 -27.53 9.06 -17.44
C SER A 608 -26.82 9.02 -16.08
N VAL A 609 -25.93 9.98 -15.84
CA VAL A 609 -25.26 10.16 -14.53
C VAL A 609 -26.29 10.42 -13.43
N ALA A 610 -27.34 11.21 -13.71
CA ALA A 610 -28.40 11.48 -12.74
C ALA A 610 -29.16 10.20 -12.36
N ALA A 611 -29.51 9.36 -13.34
CA ALA A 611 -30.13 8.06 -13.09
C ALA A 611 -29.19 7.12 -12.32
N ALA A 612 -27.88 7.13 -12.64
CA ALA A 612 -26.88 6.36 -11.91
C ALA A 612 -26.84 6.74 -10.42
N ILE A 613 -26.83 8.04 -10.11
CA ILE A 613 -26.84 8.56 -8.73
C ILE A 613 -28.12 8.14 -8.01
N GLN A 614 -29.28 8.28 -8.65
CA GLN A 614 -30.57 7.87 -8.07
C GLN A 614 -30.59 6.36 -7.77
N ASN A 615 -30.12 5.53 -8.71
CA ASN A 615 -30.02 4.08 -8.52
C ASN A 615 -29.10 3.74 -7.35
N VAL A 616 -27.92 4.37 -7.26
CA VAL A 616 -26.99 4.16 -6.13
C VAL A 616 -27.65 4.50 -4.79
N ARG A 617 -28.36 5.64 -4.70
CA ARG A 617 -29.07 6.03 -3.47
C ARG A 617 -30.15 5.01 -3.09
N ALA A 618 -30.95 4.55 -4.04
CA ALA A 618 -31.98 3.54 -3.81
C ALA A 618 -31.36 2.23 -3.31
N VAL A 619 -30.24 1.79 -3.87
CA VAL A 619 -29.53 0.58 -3.40
C VAL A 619 -28.98 0.78 -1.99
N TYR A 620 -28.43 1.96 -1.65
CA TYR A 620 -28.02 2.25 -0.27
C TYR A 620 -29.18 2.18 0.72
N GLU A 621 -30.34 2.74 0.39
CA GLU A 621 -31.52 2.69 1.25
C GLU A 621 -31.97 1.24 1.49
N GLU A 622 -31.98 0.41 0.45
CA GLU A 622 -32.30 -1.02 0.58
C GLU A 622 -31.28 -1.77 1.46
N ILE A 623 -29.99 -1.51 1.29
CA ILE A 623 -28.96 -2.10 2.16
C ILE A 623 -29.13 -1.62 3.60
N GLN A 624 -29.40 -0.34 3.84
CA GLN A 624 -29.60 0.19 5.19
C GLN A 624 -30.84 -0.40 5.87
N LYS A 625 -31.90 -0.74 5.11
CA LYS A 625 -33.05 -1.50 5.64
C LYS A 625 -32.65 -2.93 6.02
N ALA A 626 -31.87 -3.61 5.19
CA ALA A 626 -31.41 -4.98 5.44
C ALA A 626 -30.31 -5.07 6.51
N ALA A 627 -29.51 -4.01 6.67
CA ALA A 627 -28.33 -3.94 7.50
C ALA A 627 -28.30 -2.62 8.31
N PRO A 628 -29.21 -2.43 9.29
CA PRO A 628 -29.39 -1.16 9.99
C PRO A 628 -28.18 -0.73 10.84
N LYS A 629 -27.26 -1.65 11.14
CA LYS A 629 -25.99 -1.37 11.83
C LYS A 629 -24.93 -0.75 10.91
N GLN A 630 -25.10 -0.86 9.60
CA GLN A 630 -24.12 -0.41 8.62
C GLN A 630 -24.41 1.02 8.20
N GLN A 631 -23.34 1.79 8.03
CA GLN A 631 -23.42 3.17 7.54
C GLN A 631 -22.70 3.30 6.21
N VAL A 632 -23.18 4.20 5.36
CA VAL A 632 -22.48 4.56 4.13
C VAL A 632 -21.32 5.48 4.52
N HIS A 633 -20.13 5.21 3.96
CA HIS A 633 -18.96 6.02 4.22
C HIS A 633 -19.21 7.51 3.89
N PRO A 634 -18.90 8.46 4.80
CA PRO A 634 -19.23 9.89 4.62
C PRO A 634 -18.69 10.50 3.33
N ALA A 635 -17.46 10.13 2.94
CA ALA A 635 -16.84 10.62 1.70
C ALA A 635 -17.62 10.21 0.43
N LEU A 636 -18.28 9.04 0.43
CA LEU A 636 -19.08 8.57 -0.71
C LEU A 636 -20.40 9.34 -0.80
N LEU A 637 -21.04 9.62 0.34
CA LEU A 637 -22.23 10.47 0.38
C LEU A 637 -21.93 11.89 -0.10
N HIS A 638 -20.79 12.45 0.32
CA HIS A 638 -20.33 13.75 -0.14
C HIS A 638 -20.11 13.78 -1.66
N ALA A 639 -19.41 12.77 -2.20
CA ALA A 639 -19.15 12.66 -3.63
C ALA A 639 -20.45 12.57 -4.47
N LEU A 640 -21.43 11.76 -4.02
CA LEU A 640 -22.75 11.67 -4.66
C LEU A 640 -23.46 13.03 -4.67
N GLY A 641 -23.49 13.73 -3.52
CA GLY A 641 -24.10 15.06 -3.43
C GLY A 641 -23.41 16.10 -4.30
N MET A 642 -22.09 16.04 -4.44
CA MET A 642 -21.33 16.96 -5.30
C MET A 642 -21.55 16.67 -6.80
N ALA A 643 -21.53 15.40 -7.20
CA ALA A 643 -21.80 15.00 -8.57
C ALA A 643 -23.23 15.38 -9.00
N GLU A 644 -24.21 15.19 -8.11
CA GLU A 644 -25.61 15.58 -8.33
C GLU A 644 -25.77 17.09 -8.55
N LYS A 645 -25.10 17.91 -7.72
CA LYS A 645 -25.11 19.38 -7.87
C LYS A 645 -24.44 19.86 -9.15
N ARG A 646 -23.37 19.19 -9.59
CA ARG A 646 -22.61 19.57 -10.79
C ARG A 646 -23.27 19.09 -12.09
N ALA A 647 -24.02 18.00 -12.05
CA ALA A 647 -24.72 17.39 -13.19
C ALA A 647 -23.85 17.21 -14.44
N LYS A 648 -22.55 16.88 -14.26
CA LYS A 648 -21.61 16.70 -15.36
C LYS A 648 -21.92 15.43 -16.15
N GLU A 649 -21.91 15.56 -17.48
CA GLU A 649 -21.91 14.41 -18.36
C GLU A 649 -20.55 13.68 -18.34
N VAL A 650 -20.58 12.40 -18.70
CA VAL A 650 -19.37 11.59 -18.84
C VAL A 650 -18.56 12.10 -20.02
N ARG A 651 -17.31 12.49 -19.77
CA ARG A 651 -16.35 12.84 -20.81
C ARG A 651 -15.83 11.56 -21.48
N ALA A 652 -16.43 11.16 -22.58
CA ALA A 652 -16.01 9.99 -23.35
C ALA A 652 -14.92 10.34 -24.38
N VAL A 653 -14.01 9.39 -24.64
CA VAL A 653 -13.01 9.46 -25.71
C VAL A 653 -12.97 8.14 -26.46
N ALA A 654 -12.73 8.19 -27.77
CA ALA A 654 -12.62 7.02 -28.62
C ALA A 654 -11.46 6.11 -28.19
N THR A 655 -11.58 4.82 -28.49
CA THR A 655 -10.55 3.79 -28.24
C THR A 655 -9.42 3.89 -29.25
N ASP A 656 -8.75 5.04 -29.24
CA ASP A 656 -7.63 5.42 -30.10
C ASP A 656 -6.63 6.25 -29.30
N VAL A 657 -5.38 5.82 -29.33
CA VAL A 657 -4.26 6.48 -28.64
C VAL A 657 -4.06 7.89 -29.19
N THR A 658 -4.28 8.11 -30.49
CA THR A 658 -4.13 9.42 -31.13
C THR A 658 -5.19 10.41 -30.64
N ALA A 659 -6.43 9.95 -30.48
CA ALA A 659 -7.51 10.76 -29.91
C ALA A 659 -7.21 11.17 -28.46
N ILE A 660 -6.71 10.23 -27.66
CA ILE A 660 -6.34 10.48 -26.26
C ILE A 660 -5.12 11.43 -26.17
N GLU A 661 -4.16 11.27 -27.08
CA GLU A 661 -3.02 12.18 -27.18
C GLU A 661 -3.46 13.61 -27.50
N LYS A 662 -4.44 13.78 -28.41
CA LYS A 662 -5.03 15.09 -28.70
C LYS A 662 -5.65 15.73 -27.47
N GLU A 663 -6.45 14.98 -26.71
CA GLU A 663 -7.06 15.45 -25.47
C GLU A 663 -6.01 15.87 -24.42
N LEU A 664 -4.91 15.10 -24.32
CA LEU A 664 -3.77 15.45 -23.47
C LEU A 664 -3.13 16.77 -23.88
N ARG A 665 -2.93 17.02 -25.19
CA ARG A 665 -2.39 18.28 -25.70
C ARG A 665 -3.27 19.46 -25.36
N GLU A 666 -4.59 19.31 -25.52
CA GLU A 666 -5.54 20.35 -25.17
C GLU A 666 -5.55 20.61 -23.67
N PHE A 667 -5.48 19.56 -22.85
CA PHE A 667 -5.44 19.70 -21.39
C PHE A 667 -4.17 20.38 -20.89
N ALA A 668 -3.01 20.02 -21.46
CA ALA A 668 -1.71 20.60 -21.11
C ALA A 668 -1.61 22.10 -21.41
N ARG A 669 -2.44 22.62 -22.34
CA ARG A 669 -2.48 24.04 -22.73
C ARG A 669 -3.41 24.89 -21.86
N CYS A 670 -4.43 24.28 -21.26
CA CYS A 670 -5.19 24.90 -20.16
C CYS A 670 -4.28 25.04 -18.96
#